data_AF-A0AB37WSG3-F1
#
_entry.id   AF-A0AB37WSG3-F1
#
_cell.length_a   1.000
_cell.length_b   1.000
_cell.length_c   1.000
_cell.angle_alpha   90.00
_cell.angle_beta   90.00
_cell.angle_gamma   90.00
#
_symmetry.space_group_name_H-M   'P 1'
#
loop_
_entity.id
_entity.type
_entity.pdbx_description
1 polymer ?
#
loop_
_entity_poly.entity_id
_entity_poly.type
_entity_poly.pdbx_seq_one_letter_code
_entity_poly.pdbx_strand_id
1 'polypeptide(L)'
;MRITTLIGLVAGLASQTVNAACSAPLKIDDFSKQSSNQNSLGEWTSDDGSMSSISASAGVLSFKPKAGSYFYETFPCQAASTNGYNSVSFQMKGPAGGSATLEIQTKTSCSATTYTSKYVSITGLTGNTQTINIPLSQFSGANANAVTGFVWAGFSSTTATWQMSNIAFGCGSSAGGSPSVSATKGATTTSARSTMSTVATPTASAAPGSCSPLLIDDWISQSRLTFLYYNAMGYPTSDDASMTSITVGKPATNRVEFVPKADSYFYSQFPCVDAKKNKYTGISLRIKAPKGATLALQLDSSDSCDATNPKSTYASSTDLGWTFDGTEKLYTIPFSKFAGLNTEKLTTILFSGFSGTTSFGPMAFYCGNSGEYVVPPTSADPGASATVPAPSNPSATALVIDKFANANTNAMGNWHGGDEGMTLKYASNKLTITSPDADYAFYTQVSAGCSDFTKYKGSYLHIAYTGTTAFTVAFQQHNSQCKAEIAPYPETWDSAEASRYAKNGHIYIPINHFNIELSRVVGFALKGFHTTESVTLSVIEIVSSVPAGTTIPKKDETGNLVFACKRPNSFAFAIDDGQPDLAQEVLKIIREEDVKVTFFTVGAPLLDASTNLTNVYKEMMAAGHQLALHSFTHPKMEGLPDYASIDWEYNEDVKAMKSQFNGYTSTYFRPPFGTEGARMRSRLTKAVGNTASIVNWSVDVEDWLWAETDTPEQQKVAFQRDVDKGGNLVVLHYLYPSTVSYLREFIQIAKATGKQLMRVDQCMMDPNAPPL
;
A
#
# COMPACT_ATOMS: atom_id res chain seq x y z
N MET A 1 9.45 46.80 41.98
CA MET A 1 9.33 47.29 43.37
C MET A 1 9.55 46.10 44.30
N ARG A 2 10.69 46.09 45.01
CA ARG A 2 11.07 45.39 46.29
C ARG A 2 10.58 43.93 46.53
N ILE A 3 11.27 42.97 47.15
CA ILE A 3 12.58 42.70 47.82
C ILE A 3 12.40 41.22 48.28
N THR A 4 13.21 40.25 47.84
CA THR A 4 14.28 39.55 48.59
C THR A 4 13.87 38.39 49.54
N THR A 5 14.64 37.29 49.42
CA THR A 5 15.17 36.35 50.46
C THR A 5 14.47 35.00 50.77
N LEU A 6 15.02 33.95 50.15
CA LEU A 6 15.78 32.81 50.70
C LEU A 6 15.49 32.22 52.12
N ILE A 7 15.42 30.87 52.13
CA ILE A 7 15.92 29.83 53.08
C ILE A 7 14.82 28.85 53.53
N GLY A 8 15.05 27.56 53.25
CA GLY A 8 14.13 26.47 53.53
C GLY A 8 14.32 25.76 54.86
N LEU A 9 13.52 24.72 55.10
CA LEU A 9 13.96 23.44 55.65
C LEU A 9 12.87 22.38 55.44
N VAL A 10 13.34 21.15 55.30
CA VAL A 10 12.62 19.89 55.07
C VAL A 10 11.75 19.49 56.27
N ALA A 11 10.55 18.98 55.99
CA ALA A 11 9.94 17.91 56.77
C ALA A 11 8.95 17.16 55.88
N GLY A 12 9.23 15.87 55.66
CA GLY A 12 8.41 14.99 54.83
C GLY A 12 7.09 14.62 55.49
N LEU A 13 6.13 14.27 54.64
CA LEU A 13 5.02 13.37 54.94
C LEU A 13 4.66 12.67 53.64
N ALA A 14 5.15 11.44 53.50
CA ALA A 14 4.67 10.50 52.51
C ALA A 14 3.23 10.14 52.87
N SER A 15 2.26 10.73 52.17
CA SER A 15 0.90 10.19 52.13
C SER A 15 0.90 8.99 51.19
N GLN A 16 1.04 7.79 51.76
CA GLN A 16 0.62 6.56 51.11
C GLN A 16 -0.89 6.67 50.83
N THR A 17 -1.26 6.87 49.57
CA THR A 17 -2.61 6.49 49.12
C THR A 17 -2.61 4.98 48.99
N VAL A 18 -3.20 4.31 49.98
CA VAL A 18 -3.59 2.90 49.87
C VAL A 18 -4.61 2.84 48.74
N ASN A 19 -4.23 2.34 47.56
CA ASN A 19 -5.19 2.09 46.49
C ASN A 19 -6.29 1.16 47.03
N ALA A 20 -7.54 1.57 46.86
CA ALA A 20 -8.69 0.75 47.20
C ALA A 20 -8.56 -0.62 46.51
N ALA A 21 -8.71 -1.69 47.29
CA ALA A 21 -8.82 -3.04 46.74
C ALA A 21 -10.00 -3.09 45.76
N CYS A 22 -9.81 -3.79 44.64
CA CYS A 22 -10.85 -4.08 43.66
C CYS A 22 -12.13 -4.58 44.36
N SER A 23 -13.23 -3.83 44.22
CA SER A 23 -14.48 -4.08 44.98
C SER A 23 -15.40 -5.11 44.34
N ALA A 24 -15.30 -5.31 43.02
CA ALA A 24 -16.00 -6.35 42.25
C ALA A 24 -15.29 -6.61 40.90
N PRO A 25 -15.34 -7.84 40.34
CA PRO A 25 -14.80 -8.13 39.02
C PRO A 25 -15.37 -7.20 37.94
N LEU A 26 -14.52 -6.72 37.03
CA LEU A 26 -14.98 -5.96 35.86
C LEU A 26 -15.41 -6.94 34.78
N LYS A 27 -16.72 -7.03 34.55
CA LYS A 27 -17.28 -7.84 33.48
C LYS A 27 -16.92 -7.24 32.12
N ILE A 28 -16.22 -8.00 31.30
CA ILE A 28 -15.87 -7.66 29.92
C ILE A 28 -16.96 -8.19 29.00
N ASP A 29 -17.28 -9.49 29.11
CA ASP A 29 -18.36 -10.07 28.33
C ASP A 29 -19.12 -11.19 29.06
N ASP A 30 -20.44 -11.18 28.92
CA ASP A 30 -21.35 -12.27 29.29
C ASP A 30 -22.09 -12.84 28.07
N PHE A 31 -21.70 -12.44 26.86
CA PHE A 31 -22.23 -12.85 25.56
C PHE A 31 -23.74 -12.60 25.35
N SER A 32 -24.37 -11.81 26.22
CA SER A 32 -25.77 -11.42 26.05
C SER A 32 -26.01 -10.51 24.84
N LYS A 33 -24.96 -9.83 24.37
CA LYS A 33 -24.98 -8.87 23.26
C LYS A 33 -24.29 -9.36 21.98
N GLN A 34 -23.94 -10.65 21.91
CA GLN A 34 -23.15 -11.14 20.79
C GLN A 34 -23.86 -11.10 19.43
N SER A 35 -25.19 -11.08 19.37
CA SER A 35 -25.92 -10.88 18.11
C SER A 35 -25.65 -9.51 17.46
N SER A 36 -25.09 -8.57 18.22
CA SER A 36 -24.69 -7.24 17.77
C SER A 36 -23.16 -7.08 17.77
N ASN A 37 -22.40 -8.17 17.92
CA ASN A 37 -20.93 -8.20 18.03
C ASN A 37 -20.38 -7.21 19.08
N GLN A 38 -21.13 -7.00 20.17
CA GLN A 38 -20.73 -6.14 21.27
C GLN A 38 -20.61 -6.93 22.57
N ASN A 39 -19.63 -6.58 23.38
CA ASN A 39 -19.47 -7.14 24.73
C ASN A 39 -20.22 -6.32 25.78
N SER A 40 -20.07 -6.69 27.06
CA SER A 40 -20.77 -6.03 28.17
C SER A 40 -20.35 -4.56 28.36
N LEU A 41 -19.17 -4.18 27.85
CA LEU A 41 -18.66 -2.80 27.88
C LEU A 41 -19.08 -1.98 26.66
N GLY A 42 -19.79 -2.59 25.70
CA GLY A 42 -20.28 -1.91 24.49
C GLY A 42 -19.26 -1.85 23.35
N GLU A 43 -18.13 -2.54 23.49
CA GLU A 43 -17.05 -2.60 22.50
C GLU A 43 -17.08 -3.92 21.71
N TRP A 44 -16.30 -4.00 20.64
CA TRP A 44 -16.36 -5.11 19.71
C TRP A 44 -15.89 -6.44 20.32
N THR A 45 -16.68 -7.48 20.05
CA THR A 45 -16.37 -8.88 20.29
C THR A 45 -16.77 -9.68 19.05
N SER A 46 -15.85 -10.47 18.52
CA SER A 46 -16.01 -11.11 17.22
C SER A 46 -14.98 -12.22 17.01
N ASP A 47 -15.29 -13.15 16.12
CA ASP A 47 -14.32 -14.08 15.56
C ASP A 47 -13.86 -13.68 14.15
N ASP A 48 -14.37 -12.57 13.63
CA ASP A 48 -14.25 -12.07 12.25
C ASP A 48 -14.62 -13.14 11.21
N GLY A 49 -15.61 -13.98 11.54
CA GLY A 49 -16.04 -15.10 10.70
C GLY A 49 -14.99 -16.21 10.56
N SER A 50 -13.92 -16.17 11.37
CA SER A 50 -12.86 -17.15 11.34
C SER A 50 -13.34 -18.53 11.81
N MET A 51 -14.37 -18.62 12.67
CA MET A 51 -14.93 -19.90 13.12
C MET A 51 -15.76 -20.57 12.00
N SER A 52 -15.92 -21.89 12.08
CA SER A 52 -16.83 -22.65 11.20
C SER A 52 -18.30 -22.50 11.61
N SER A 53 -18.54 -22.25 12.89
CA SER A 53 -19.82 -21.84 13.44
C SER A 53 -19.57 -21.11 14.75
N ILE A 54 -20.32 -20.05 15.02
CA ILE A 54 -20.30 -19.33 16.28
C ILE A 54 -21.72 -18.87 16.59
N SER A 55 -22.15 -19.01 17.83
CA SER A 55 -23.46 -18.55 18.29
C SER A 55 -23.43 -18.34 19.79
N ALA A 56 -24.16 -17.35 20.28
CA ALA A 56 -24.36 -17.15 21.71
C ALA A 56 -25.80 -17.47 22.08
N SER A 57 -25.98 -18.21 23.17
CA SER A 57 -27.31 -18.47 23.75
C SER A 57 -27.20 -18.57 25.26
N ALA A 58 -28.14 -17.96 25.97
CA ALA A 58 -28.18 -17.92 27.44
C ALA A 58 -26.85 -17.52 28.10
N GLY A 59 -26.13 -16.56 27.50
CA GLY A 59 -24.85 -16.05 28.00
C GLY A 59 -23.64 -16.98 27.80
N VAL A 60 -23.77 -17.98 26.94
CA VAL A 60 -22.69 -18.90 26.55
C VAL A 60 -22.41 -18.78 25.06
N LEU A 61 -21.19 -18.39 24.72
CA LEU A 61 -20.67 -18.43 23.37
C LEU A 61 -20.29 -19.87 23.03
N SER A 62 -20.94 -20.48 22.05
CA SER A 62 -20.61 -21.80 21.53
C SER A 62 -20.06 -21.66 20.11
N PHE A 63 -18.86 -22.20 19.88
CA PHE A 63 -18.19 -22.07 18.59
C PHE A 63 -17.43 -23.33 18.20
N LYS A 64 -17.13 -23.44 16.91
CA LYS A 64 -16.31 -24.51 16.34
C LYS A 64 -15.22 -23.90 15.48
N PRO A 65 -13.95 -23.94 15.89
CA PRO A 65 -12.87 -23.27 15.18
C PRO A 65 -12.48 -23.99 13.89
N LYS A 66 -12.03 -23.23 12.90
CA LYS A 66 -11.20 -23.69 11.78
C LYS A 66 -9.73 -23.60 12.20
N ALA A 67 -8.83 -24.12 11.35
CA ALA A 67 -7.40 -23.91 11.58
C ALA A 67 -7.06 -22.42 11.48
N GLY A 68 -6.41 -21.88 12.51
CA GLY A 68 -6.05 -20.46 12.59
C GLY A 68 -7.18 -19.53 13.06
N SER A 69 -8.35 -20.05 13.44
CA SER A 69 -9.42 -19.21 13.98
C SER A 69 -9.04 -18.57 15.31
N TYR A 70 -9.62 -17.40 15.54
CA TYR A 70 -9.50 -16.65 16.77
C TYR A 70 -10.84 -16.04 17.16
N PHE A 71 -10.94 -15.63 18.41
CA PHE A 71 -12.05 -14.88 18.95
C PHE A 71 -11.47 -13.79 19.83
N TYR A 72 -11.93 -12.55 19.70
CA TYR A 72 -11.37 -11.43 20.46
C TYR A 72 -12.42 -10.62 21.20
N GLU A 73 -11.92 -9.93 22.20
CA GLU A 73 -12.60 -8.91 22.99
C GLU A 73 -11.77 -7.63 22.92
N THR A 74 -12.37 -6.53 22.44
CA THR A 74 -11.81 -5.19 22.62
C THR A 74 -12.55 -4.47 23.74
N PHE A 75 -11.88 -3.58 24.46
CA PHE A 75 -12.52 -2.77 25.50
C PHE A 75 -11.74 -1.47 25.73
N PRO A 76 -12.37 -0.42 26.32
CA PRO A 76 -11.66 0.80 26.62
C PRO A 76 -10.47 0.49 27.52
N CYS A 77 -9.33 1.14 27.27
CA CYS A 77 -8.09 0.79 27.94
C CYS A 77 -8.25 0.76 29.47
N GLN A 78 -7.90 -0.37 30.08
CA GLN A 78 -8.01 -0.62 31.50
C GLN A 78 -6.65 -0.49 32.19
N ALA A 79 -6.59 0.39 33.18
CA ALA A 79 -5.52 0.44 34.16
C ALA A 79 -5.67 -0.70 35.19
N ALA A 80 -5.58 -1.95 34.72
CA ALA A 80 -6.07 -3.10 35.47
C ALA A 80 -5.40 -3.28 36.83
N SER A 81 -4.06 -3.20 36.91
CA SER A 81 -3.36 -3.30 38.20
C SER A 81 -3.58 -2.10 39.12
N THR A 82 -3.68 -0.87 38.59
CA THR A 82 -4.02 0.34 39.35
C THR A 82 -5.41 0.21 39.96
N ASN A 83 -6.36 -0.35 39.21
CA ASN A 83 -7.73 -0.60 39.65
C ASN A 83 -7.87 -1.86 40.53
N GLY A 84 -6.74 -2.51 40.87
CA GLY A 84 -6.70 -3.64 41.78
C GLY A 84 -7.08 -4.99 41.17
N TYR A 85 -7.25 -5.08 39.85
CA TYR A 85 -7.44 -6.34 39.14
C TYR A 85 -6.10 -7.05 38.95
N ASN A 86 -6.06 -8.36 39.22
CA ASN A 86 -4.81 -9.13 39.16
C ASN A 86 -4.89 -10.38 38.26
N SER A 87 -6.05 -10.67 37.68
CA SER A 87 -6.24 -11.78 36.75
C SER A 87 -7.28 -11.46 35.68
N VAL A 88 -7.27 -12.24 34.60
CA VAL A 88 -8.40 -12.40 33.69
C VAL A 88 -9.05 -13.75 33.98
N SER A 89 -10.37 -13.76 34.14
CA SER A 89 -11.15 -14.96 34.44
C SER A 89 -12.28 -15.12 33.44
N PHE A 90 -12.53 -16.37 33.02
CA PHE A 90 -13.60 -16.76 32.12
C PHE A 90 -13.88 -18.26 32.31
N GLN A 91 -15.08 -18.71 31.96
CA GLN A 91 -15.37 -20.14 31.89
C GLN A 91 -15.13 -20.64 30.48
N MET A 92 -14.49 -21.80 30.36
CA MET A 92 -14.21 -22.42 29.08
C MET A 92 -14.56 -23.92 29.12
N LYS A 93 -15.13 -24.42 28.03
CA LYS A 93 -15.29 -25.85 27.75
C LYS A 93 -14.63 -26.14 26.40
N GLY A 94 -13.67 -27.05 26.39
CA GLY A 94 -13.08 -27.62 25.18
C GLY A 94 -13.03 -29.15 25.32
N PRO A 95 -12.53 -29.88 24.32
CA PRO A 95 -12.35 -31.33 24.42
C PRO A 95 -11.41 -31.69 25.57
N ALA A 96 -11.56 -32.90 26.13
CA ALA A 96 -10.65 -33.41 27.16
C ALA A 96 -9.21 -33.48 26.62
N GLY A 97 -8.25 -32.94 27.38
CA GLY A 97 -6.86 -32.76 26.95
C GLY A 97 -6.64 -31.57 25.98
N GLY A 98 -7.69 -30.82 25.65
CA GLY A 98 -7.61 -29.68 24.75
C GLY A 98 -6.77 -28.53 25.31
N SER A 99 -6.20 -27.75 24.40
CA SER A 99 -5.49 -26.50 24.64
C SER A 99 -5.96 -25.37 23.72
N ALA A 100 -5.70 -24.13 24.15
CA ALA A 100 -5.89 -22.89 23.41
C ALA A 100 -4.82 -21.87 23.88
N THR A 101 -4.73 -20.72 23.22
CA THR A 101 -3.83 -19.62 23.61
C THR A 101 -4.67 -18.39 23.90
N LEU A 102 -4.39 -17.72 25.02
CA LEU A 102 -4.90 -16.38 25.31
C LEU A 102 -3.81 -15.35 25.06
N GLU A 103 -4.11 -14.38 24.21
CA GLU A 103 -3.38 -13.14 24.00
C GLU A 103 -3.96 -12.03 24.89
N ILE A 104 -3.09 -11.21 25.49
CA ILE A 104 -3.43 -9.91 26.06
C ILE A 104 -2.78 -8.81 25.22
N GLN A 105 -3.57 -7.80 24.86
CA GLN A 105 -3.10 -6.63 24.14
C GLN A 105 -2.91 -5.48 25.12
N THR A 106 -1.68 -4.97 25.24
CA THR A 106 -1.34 -3.90 26.19
C THR A 106 -0.53 -2.78 25.55
N LYS A 107 -0.81 -1.55 25.97
CA LYS A 107 -0.18 -0.33 25.46
C LYS A 107 0.91 0.18 26.41
N THR A 108 1.73 1.14 26.00
CA THR A 108 2.70 1.80 26.92
C THR A 108 1.99 2.69 27.95
N SER A 109 0.85 3.27 27.58
CA SER A 109 -0.12 3.94 28.44
C SER A 109 -1.51 3.88 27.80
N CYS A 110 -2.58 4.17 28.54
CA CYS A 110 -3.94 4.18 27.95
C CYS A 110 -4.18 5.28 26.90
N SER A 111 -3.31 6.29 26.84
CA SER A 111 -3.35 7.33 25.81
C SER A 111 -2.56 6.96 24.54
N ALA A 112 -1.84 5.83 24.53
CA ALA A 112 -1.09 5.41 23.36
C ALA A 112 -2.01 4.82 22.28
N THR A 113 -1.63 4.99 21.02
CA THR A 113 -2.41 4.53 19.86
C THR A 113 -2.05 3.10 19.43
N THR A 114 -0.88 2.59 19.80
CA THR A 114 -0.41 1.25 19.47
C THR A 114 -0.39 0.34 20.70
N TYR A 115 -0.69 -0.95 20.49
CA TYR A 115 -0.60 -1.99 21.52
C TYR A 115 0.50 -3.01 21.16
N THR A 116 0.87 -3.82 22.15
CA THR A 116 1.75 -4.98 22.02
C THR A 116 1.04 -6.20 22.59
N SER A 117 1.23 -7.34 21.96
CA SER A 117 0.57 -8.60 22.32
C SER A 117 1.48 -9.49 23.16
N LYS A 118 0.95 -10.10 24.22
CA LYS A 118 1.60 -11.13 25.04
C LYS A 118 0.68 -12.34 25.17
N TYR A 119 1.24 -13.54 25.35
CA TYR A 119 0.48 -14.77 25.21
C TYR A 119 0.68 -15.71 26.41
N VAL A 120 -0.36 -16.45 26.77
CA VAL A 120 -0.35 -17.56 27.74
C VAL A 120 -1.12 -18.74 27.16
N SER A 121 -0.55 -19.94 27.26
CA SER A 121 -1.24 -21.17 26.85
C SER A 121 -2.19 -21.67 27.93
N ILE A 122 -3.41 -22.01 27.52
CA ILE A 122 -4.42 -22.74 28.30
C ILE A 122 -4.26 -24.20 27.91
N THR A 123 -3.97 -25.07 28.88
CA THR A 123 -3.79 -26.51 28.64
C THR A 123 -4.54 -27.33 29.68
N GLY A 124 -4.75 -28.61 29.42
CA GLY A 124 -5.33 -29.54 30.41
C GLY A 124 -6.83 -29.37 30.61
N LEU A 125 -7.59 -29.01 29.57
CA LEU A 125 -9.05 -28.92 29.66
C LEU A 125 -9.66 -30.30 29.96
N THR A 126 -10.68 -30.34 30.81
CA THR A 126 -11.25 -31.59 31.32
C THR A 126 -12.33 -32.21 30.43
N GLY A 127 -12.78 -31.53 29.38
CA GLY A 127 -13.99 -31.90 28.62
C GLY A 127 -15.28 -31.30 29.19
N ASN A 128 -15.25 -30.79 30.42
CA ASN A 128 -16.35 -30.11 31.09
C ASN A 128 -16.10 -28.59 31.15
N THR A 129 -17.16 -27.81 31.38
CA THR A 129 -17.01 -26.36 31.64
C THR A 129 -16.22 -26.16 32.93
N GLN A 130 -15.14 -25.38 32.85
CA GLN A 130 -14.28 -25.06 33.98
C GLN A 130 -13.95 -23.56 33.99
N THR A 131 -13.75 -23.01 35.20
CA THR A 131 -13.29 -21.63 35.33
C THR A 131 -11.79 -21.57 35.09
N ILE A 132 -11.39 -20.78 34.11
CA ILE A 132 -10.02 -20.41 33.84
C ILE A 132 -9.76 -19.07 34.52
N ASN A 133 -8.67 -18.98 35.28
CA ASN A 133 -8.25 -17.76 35.95
C ASN A 133 -6.74 -17.60 35.74
N ILE A 134 -6.34 -16.63 34.91
CA ILE A 134 -4.95 -16.42 34.52
C ILE A 134 -4.46 -15.13 35.19
N PRO A 135 -3.49 -15.22 36.13
CA PRO A 135 -2.89 -14.03 36.70
C PRO A 135 -2.27 -13.15 35.62
N LEU A 136 -2.48 -11.83 35.69
CA LEU A 136 -1.92 -10.88 34.72
C LEU A 136 -0.37 -10.95 34.70
N SER A 137 0.24 -11.35 35.81
CA SER A 137 1.69 -11.57 35.92
C SER A 137 2.23 -12.71 35.04
N GLN A 138 1.37 -13.61 34.52
CA GLN A 138 1.80 -14.66 33.59
C GLN A 138 2.07 -14.13 32.18
N PHE A 139 1.54 -12.95 31.84
CA PHE A 139 1.82 -12.30 30.56
C PHE A 139 3.10 -11.48 30.66
N SER A 140 4.25 -12.16 30.57
CA SER A 140 5.57 -11.53 30.73
C SER A 140 5.78 -10.33 29.80
N GLY A 141 6.04 -9.15 30.39
CA GLY A 141 6.25 -7.91 29.66
C GLY A 141 4.97 -7.20 29.18
N ALA A 142 3.78 -7.66 29.59
CA ALA A 142 2.54 -6.93 29.38
C ALA A 142 2.45 -5.73 30.35
N ASN A 143 1.94 -4.60 29.87
CA ASN A 143 1.60 -3.49 30.74
C ASN A 143 0.18 -3.67 31.31
N ALA A 144 0.08 -4.26 32.50
CA ALA A 144 -1.19 -4.50 33.17
C ALA A 144 -1.93 -3.19 33.59
N ASN A 145 -1.32 -2.02 33.41
CA ASN A 145 -1.99 -0.72 33.59
C ASN A 145 -2.45 -0.07 32.29
N ALA A 146 -2.39 -0.79 31.16
CA ALA A 146 -2.90 -0.31 29.90
C ALA A 146 -3.37 -1.46 28.99
N VAL A 147 -4.28 -2.29 29.50
CA VAL A 147 -4.83 -3.44 28.75
C VAL A 147 -5.99 -2.99 27.88
N THR A 148 -6.01 -3.36 26.60
CA THR A 148 -7.01 -2.89 25.63
C THR A 148 -7.78 -4.00 24.93
N GLY A 149 -7.37 -5.26 25.07
CA GLY A 149 -8.06 -6.38 24.45
C GLY A 149 -7.51 -7.74 24.86
N PHE A 150 -8.29 -8.77 24.55
CA PHE A 150 -7.94 -10.18 24.70
C PHE A 150 -8.25 -10.95 23.41
N VAL A 151 -7.42 -11.92 23.04
CA VAL A 151 -7.69 -12.80 21.88
C VAL A 151 -7.48 -14.26 22.27
N TRP A 152 -8.47 -15.11 22.03
CA TRP A 152 -8.37 -16.56 22.16
C TRP A 152 -8.13 -17.16 20.78
N ALA A 153 -7.03 -17.88 20.61
CA ALA A 153 -6.65 -18.51 19.36
C ALA A 153 -6.00 -19.88 19.60
N GLY A 154 -5.49 -20.53 18.55
CA GLY A 154 -4.69 -21.74 18.69
C GLY A 154 -5.45 -22.92 19.30
N PHE A 155 -6.75 -23.02 19.04
CA PHE A 155 -7.58 -24.12 19.54
C PHE A 155 -7.11 -25.47 19.00
N SER A 156 -6.72 -26.37 19.91
CA SER A 156 -6.19 -27.72 19.61
C SER A 156 -7.13 -28.65 18.84
N SER A 157 -8.42 -28.34 18.77
CA SER A 157 -9.41 -29.15 18.04
C SER A 157 -10.33 -28.25 17.23
N THR A 158 -10.36 -28.47 15.92
CA THR A 158 -11.26 -27.81 14.97
C THR A 158 -12.57 -28.59 14.75
N THR A 159 -12.67 -29.80 15.31
CA THR A 159 -13.82 -30.67 15.15
C THR A 159 -14.77 -30.64 16.36
N ALA A 160 -14.25 -30.35 17.55
CA ALA A 160 -15.02 -30.20 18.78
C ALA A 160 -15.72 -28.85 18.87
N THR A 161 -16.89 -28.83 19.52
CA THR A 161 -17.54 -27.57 19.93
C THR A 161 -16.90 -27.06 21.21
N TRP A 162 -16.47 -25.82 21.17
CA TRP A 162 -15.93 -25.07 22.29
C TRP A 162 -17.01 -24.15 22.85
N GLN A 163 -16.93 -23.87 24.14
CA GLN A 163 -17.81 -22.90 24.79
C GLN A 163 -17.02 -21.93 25.67
N MET A 164 -17.45 -20.68 25.72
CA MET A 164 -16.91 -19.65 26.59
C MET A 164 -18.05 -18.83 27.24
N SER A 165 -17.86 -18.38 28.48
CA SER A 165 -18.79 -17.48 29.16
C SER A 165 -18.09 -16.67 30.25
N ASN A 166 -18.68 -15.51 30.61
CA ASN A 166 -18.28 -14.69 31.77
C ASN A 166 -16.81 -14.24 31.76
N ILE A 167 -16.39 -13.53 30.70
CA ILE A 167 -15.06 -12.90 30.64
C ILE A 167 -15.04 -11.68 31.56
N ALA A 168 -14.09 -11.64 32.49
CA ALA A 168 -13.94 -10.53 33.43
C ALA A 168 -12.49 -10.36 33.89
N PHE A 169 -12.14 -9.14 34.28
CA PHE A 169 -10.99 -8.94 35.18
C PHE A 169 -11.38 -9.33 36.61
N GLY A 170 -10.57 -10.16 37.26
CA GLY A 170 -10.82 -10.67 38.61
C GLY A 170 -10.22 -9.79 39.71
N CYS A 171 -10.96 -9.66 40.82
CA CYS A 171 -10.42 -9.21 42.11
C CYS A 171 -10.07 -10.46 42.94
N GLY A 172 -8.82 -10.65 43.39
CA GLY A 172 -8.60 -11.67 44.42
C GLY A 172 -7.17 -12.09 44.69
N SER A 173 -6.76 -11.90 45.94
CA SER A 173 -5.68 -12.62 46.63
C SER A 173 -5.87 -14.14 46.54
N SER A 174 -4.78 -14.84 46.25
CA SER A 174 -4.71 -16.30 46.05
C SER A 174 -5.27 -17.13 47.19
N ALA A 175 -6.28 -17.99 46.92
CA ALA A 175 -6.45 -19.34 47.48
C ALA A 175 -7.77 -19.99 47.00
N GLY A 176 -7.69 -21.03 46.16
CA GLY A 176 -8.83 -21.87 45.77
C GLY A 176 -8.51 -22.72 44.54
N GLY A 177 -8.22 -24.01 44.73
CA GLY A 177 -7.58 -24.89 43.76
C GLY A 177 -8.39 -25.22 42.49
N SER A 178 -7.71 -25.15 41.33
CA SER A 178 -7.99 -25.84 40.06
C SER A 178 -6.75 -25.72 39.15
N PRO A 179 -6.56 -26.59 38.14
CA PRO A 179 -5.32 -27.31 37.90
C PRO A 179 -4.14 -26.44 37.42
N SER A 180 -2.94 -26.94 37.70
CA SER A 180 -1.65 -26.33 37.37
C SER A 180 -1.51 -26.01 35.87
N VAL A 181 -1.37 -24.72 35.55
CA VAL A 181 -0.91 -24.25 34.24
C VAL A 181 0.62 -24.30 34.25
N SER A 182 1.20 -25.20 33.46
CA SER A 182 2.64 -25.26 33.25
C SER A 182 3.07 -24.31 32.14
N ALA A 183 3.98 -23.40 32.45
CA ALA A 183 4.74 -22.67 31.45
C ALA A 183 5.86 -23.58 30.92
N THR A 184 5.74 -24.07 29.68
CA THR A 184 6.81 -24.79 28.99
C THR A 184 7.30 -23.99 27.78
N LYS A 185 8.62 -23.88 27.71
CA LYS A 185 9.39 -23.22 26.65
C LYS A 185 9.56 -24.20 25.49
N GLY A 186 9.15 -23.79 24.29
CA GLY A 186 9.59 -24.31 22.99
C GLY A 186 9.18 -25.74 22.60
N ALA A 187 8.34 -25.85 21.56
CA ALA A 187 8.41 -26.93 20.57
C ALA A 187 7.57 -26.58 19.33
N THR A 188 8.23 -26.62 18.18
CA THR A 188 7.73 -26.47 16.81
C THR A 188 6.94 -27.72 16.39
N THR A 189 5.77 -27.60 15.73
CA THR A 189 5.38 -28.40 14.53
C THR A 189 3.99 -28.06 13.95
N THR A 190 4.02 -27.59 12.70
CA THR A 190 3.20 -27.92 11.50
C THR A 190 1.69 -28.23 11.62
N SER A 191 0.88 -27.45 10.89
CA SER A 191 -0.46 -27.85 10.43
C SER A 191 -0.58 -27.62 8.92
N ALA A 192 -1.08 -28.64 8.21
CA ALA A 192 -1.32 -28.69 6.78
C ALA A 192 -2.57 -27.88 6.36
N ARG A 193 -2.56 -27.32 5.15
CA ARG A 193 -3.70 -26.67 4.47
C ARG A 193 -4.07 -27.45 3.20
N SER A 194 -5.31 -27.24 2.75
CA SER A 194 -5.97 -28.00 1.68
C SER A 194 -6.37 -27.14 0.48
N THR A 195 -5.78 -27.49 -0.66
CA THR A 195 -6.28 -27.63 -2.05
C THR A 195 -6.78 -26.40 -2.81
N MET A 196 -6.02 -26.01 -3.84
CA MET A 196 -6.53 -25.37 -5.07
C MET A 196 -5.97 -26.06 -6.33
N SER A 197 -6.86 -26.23 -7.31
CA SER A 197 -6.56 -26.82 -8.63
C SER A 197 -6.09 -25.75 -9.61
N THR A 198 -5.18 -26.16 -10.48
CA THR A 198 -4.41 -25.38 -11.45
C THR A 198 -5.24 -24.80 -12.61
N VAL A 199 -4.99 -23.55 -12.96
CA VAL A 199 -5.28 -22.99 -14.30
C VAL A 199 -4.06 -22.20 -14.78
N ALA A 200 -3.66 -22.48 -16.03
CA ALA A 200 -2.37 -22.14 -16.62
C ALA A 200 -2.29 -20.70 -17.15
N THR A 201 -1.10 -20.09 -17.07
CA THR A 201 -0.72 -18.85 -17.76
C THR A 201 0.79 -18.83 -18.08
N PRO A 202 1.26 -17.91 -18.94
CA PRO A 202 1.88 -18.20 -20.23
C PRO A 202 3.40 -18.40 -20.16
N THR A 203 3.89 -19.35 -20.95
CA THR A 203 5.31 -19.62 -21.17
C THR A 203 5.98 -18.48 -21.95
N ALA A 204 6.93 -17.79 -21.34
CA ALA A 204 8.03 -17.17 -22.08
C ALA A 204 8.84 -18.31 -22.71
N SER A 205 8.63 -18.53 -24.01
CA SER A 205 9.26 -19.60 -24.78
C SER A 205 10.76 -19.33 -24.96
N ALA A 206 11.59 -19.77 -24.02
CA ALA A 206 12.99 -20.07 -24.31
C ALA A 206 13.04 -21.28 -25.26
N ALA A 207 13.98 -21.28 -26.20
CA ALA A 207 14.17 -22.37 -27.15
C ALA A 207 14.29 -23.73 -26.42
N PRO A 208 13.65 -24.81 -26.91
CA PRO A 208 13.70 -26.11 -26.26
C PRO A 208 15.16 -26.58 -26.10
N GLY A 209 15.66 -26.61 -24.86
CA GLY A 209 16.92 -27.27 -24.52
C GLY A 209 18.05 -26.39 -23.95
N SER A 210 17.97 -25.05 -23.99
CA SER A 210 18.93 -24.16 -23.32
C SER A 210 18.39 -23.68 -21.98
N CYS A 211 19.14 -23.90 -20.90
CA CYS A 211 18.81 -23.40 -19.57
C CYS A 211 19.18 -21.92 -19.46
N SER A 212 18.27 -21.06 -19.00
CA SER A 212 18.50 -19.65 -18.69
C SER A 212 18.02 -19.36 -17.26
N PRO A 213 18.71 -18.50 -16.49
CA PRO A 213 18.24 -18.10 -15.17
C PRO A 213 16.79 -17.62 -15.20
N LEU A 214 15.99 -18.04 -14.21
CA LEU A 214 14.58 -17.66 -14.07
C LEU A 214 14.40 -16.85 -12.79
N LEU A 215 14.01 -15.60 -12.96
CA LEU A 215 13.85 -14.64 -11.88
C LEU A 215 12.70 -15.01 -10.95
N ILE A 216 12.96 -15.11 -9.65
CA ILE A 216 11.96 -15.24 -8.59
C ILE A 216 11.60 -13.86 -8.06
N ASP A 217 12.61 -13.06 -7.71
CA ASP A 217 12.45 -11.72 -7.14
C ASP A 217 13.64 -10.84 -7.54
N ASP A 218 13.41 -9.65 -8.09
CA ASP A 218 14.47 -8.67 -8.39
C ASP A 218 14.47 -7.48 -7.43
N TRP A 219 13.49 -7.42 -6.51
CA TRP A 219 13.25 -6.29 -5.60
C TRP A 219 12.99 -4.96 -6.30
N ILE A 220 12.79 -4.96 -7.62
CA ILE A 220 12.59 -3.77 -8.46
C ILE A 220 11.21 -3.84 -9.09
N SER A 221 10.92 -4.95 -9.77
CA SER A 221 9.63 -5.28 -10.34
C SER A 221 8.78 -6.01 -9.31
N GLN A 222 7.54 -5.55 -9.14
CA GLN A 222 6.46 -6.21 -8.41
C GLN A 222 6.57 -6.27 -6.86
N SER A 223 7.76 -6.19 -6.25
CA SER A 223 7.91 -6.32 -4.78
C SER A 223 7.78 -5.01 -3.96
N ARG A 224 7.10 -3.98 -4.47
CA ARG A 224 7.33 -2.61 -3.96
C ARG A 224 6.42 -2.08 -2.87
N LEU A 225 5.34 -2.74 -2.50
CA LEU A 225 4.54 -2.21 -1.39
C LEU A 225 4.10 -3.33 -0.46
N THR A 226 4.26 -3.03 0.82
CA THR A 226 3.68 -3.61 2.05
C THR A 226 2.17 -3.87 2.01
N PHE A 227 1.57 -3.84 0.83
CA PHE A 227 0.14 -3.95 0.57
C PHE A 227 -0.23 -5.22 -0.21
N LEU A 228 0.61 -5.70 -1.14
CA LEU A 228 0.23 -6.82 -2.01
C LEU A 228 1.07 -8.09 -1.89
N TYR A 229 2.26 -8.03 -1.30
CA TYR A 229 3.05 -9.22 -1.01
C TYR A 229 3.31 -10.11 -2.24
N TYR A 230 3.68 -9.57 -3.41
CA TYR A 230 4.01 -10.39 -4.60
C TYR A 230 5.47 -10.22 -5.05
N ASN A 231 6.11 -11.30 -5.50
CA ASN A 231 7.43 -11.27 -6.14
C ASN A 231 7.33 -11.06 -7.65
N ALA A 232 8.46 -11.07 -8.37
CA ALA A 232 8.53 -10.87 -9.82
C ALA A 232 7.81 -11.95 -10.65
N MET A 233 7.39 -13.05 -10.03
CA MET A 233 6.57 -14.09 -10.64
C MET A 233 5.06 -13.88 -10.42
N GLY A 234 4.66 -12.84 -9.67
CA GLY A 234 3.28 -12.62 -9.26
C GLY A 234 2.80 -13.57 -8.16
N TYR A 235 3.71 -14.11 -7.34
CA TYR A 235 3.38 -15.05 -6.25
C TYR A 235 3.71 -14.47 -4.87
N PRO A 236 3.01 -14.92 -3.81
CA PRO A 236 3.18 -14.41 -2.45
C PRO A 236 4.64 -14.32 -1.99
N THR A 237 5.06 -13.15 -1.51
CA THR A 237 6.40 -12.83 -0.99
C THR A 237 6.23 -11.90 0.22
N SER A 238 6.67 -12.33 1.40
CA SER A 238 6.33 -11.64 2.64
C SER A 238 7.21 -12.11 3.79
N ASP A 239 7.26 -11.32 4.86
CA ASP A 239 7.71 -11.72 6.19
C ASP A 239 6.57 -11.94 7.18
N ASP A 240 5.33 -11.68 6.74
CA ASP A 240 4.11 -11.63 7.55
C ASP A 240 4.30 -10.75 8.80
N ALA A 241 4.93 -9.59 8.60
CA ALA A 241 5.29 -8.63 9.64
C ALA A 241 6.18 -9.21 10.77
N SER A 242 6.90 -10.29 10.48
CA SER A 242 7.86 -10.90 11.40
C SER A 242 9.16 -10.12 11.48
N MET A 243 9.46 -9.20 10.56
CA MET A 243 10.61 -8.28 10.64
C MET A 243 10.27 -7.01 11.42
N THR A 244 11.30 -6.29 11.87
CA THR A 244 11.15 -4.91 12.36
C THR A 244 10.93 -3.95 11.19
N SER A 245 11.66 -4.16 10.09
CA SER A 245 11.41 -3.48 8.83
C SER A 245 11.96 -4.27 7.64
N ILE A 246 11.35 -4.04 6.48
CA ILE A 246 11.81 -4.50 5.18
C ILE A 246 11.91 -3.26 4.30
N THR A 247 13.10 -2.99 3.77
CA THR A 247 13.35 -1.79 2.98
C THR A 247 13.92 -2.16 1.62
N VAL A 248 13.08 -2.09 0.60
CA VAL A 248 13.50 -2.24 -0.80
C VAL A 248 14.25 -0.99 -1.26
N GLY A 249 15.24 -1.15 -2.15
CA GLY A 249 16.11 -0.09 -2.64
C GLY A 249 17.34 0.19 -1.76
N LYS A 250 17.58 -0.63 -0.73
CA LYS A 250 18.70 -0.45 0.21
C LYS A 250 19.56 -1.74 0.30
N PRO A 251 20.89 -1.65 0.18
CA PRO A 251 21.71 -0.45 -0.09
C PRO A 251 21.74 0.00 -1.56
N ALA A 252 21.07 -0.72 -2.47
CA ALA A 252 21.00 -0.39 -3.89
C ALA A 252 19.59 -0.66 -4.43
N THR A 253 19.25 -0.12 -5.60
CA THR A 253 17.89 -0.13 -6.16
C THR A 253 17.27 -1.52 -6.28
N ASN A 254 18.06 -2.57 -6.61
CA ASN A 254 17.67 -3.98 -6.66
C ASN A 254 18.09 -4.77 -5.41
N ARG A 255 17.99 -4.15 -4.24
CA ARG A 255 18.24 -4.82 -2.97
C ARG A 255 17.07 -4.64 -2.03
N VAL A 256 16.90 -5.60 -1.14
CA VAL A 256 16.00 -5.50 0.01
C VAL A 256 16.83 -5.64 1.28
N GLU A 257 16.66 -4.72 2.22
CA GLU A 257 17.25 -4.78 3.56
C GLU A 257 16.21 -5.31 4.54
N PHE A 258 16.57 -6.36 5.27
CA PHE A 258 15.80 -6.94 6.36
C PHE A 258 16.40 -6.50 7.69
N VAL A 259 15.58 -5.88 8.54
CA VAL A 259 15.92 -5.60 9.94
C VAL A 259 15.12 -6.57 10.82
N PRO A 260 15.72 -7.68 11.28
CA PRO A 260 14.99 -8.72 11.99
C PRO A 260 14.76 -8.38 13.47
N LYS A 261 13.64 -8.86 14.03
CA LYS A 261 13.46 -9.18 15.45
C LYS A 261 13.74 -10.69 15.69
N ALA A 262 13.66 -11.14 16.94
CA ALA A 262 13.76 -12.58 17.23
C ALA A 262 12.71 -13.37 16.42
N ASP A 263 13.12 -14.52 15.87
CA ASP A 263 12.29 -15.43 15.07
C ASP A 263 11.72 -14.86 13.76
N SER A 264 12.30 -13.76 13.26
CA SER A 264 11.92 -13.23 11.94
C SER A 264 12.19 -14.25 10.84
N TYR A 265 11.33 -14.23 9.83
CA TYR A 265 11.48 -15.00 8.61
C TYR A 265 11.07 -14.17 7.40
N PHE A 266 11.39 -14.67 6.22
CA PHE A 266 10.97 -14.10 4.95
C PHE A 266 10.77 -15.25 3.98
N TYR A 267 9.69 -15.26 3.21
CA TYR A 267 9.45 -16.27 2.19
C TYR A 267 9.10 -15.66 0.84
N SER A 268 9.30 -16.46 -0.19
CA SER A 268 8.87 -16.18 -1.55
C SER A 268 8.32 -17.46 -2.17
N GLN A 269 7.05 -17.44 -2.57
CA GLN A 269 6.42 -18.52 -3.31
C GLN A 269 6.67 -18.36 -4.80
N PHE A 270 6.57 -19.44 -5.56
CA PHE A 270 6.68 -19.41 -7.01
C PHE A 270 5.71 -20.42 -7.61
N PRO A 271 5.39 -20.35 -8.92
CA PRO A 271 4.56 -21.35 -9.55
C PRO A 271 5.19 -22.73 -9.34
N CYS A 272 4.39 -23.80 -9.47
CA CYS A 272 4.91 -25.16 -9.39
C CYS A 272 6.01 -25.37 -10.44
N VAL A 273 7.28 -25.26 -10.02
CA VAL A 273 8.43 -25.22 -10.92
C VAL A 273 9.01 -26.61 -11.06
N ASP A 274 9.05 -27.07 -12.31
CA ASP A 274 9.78 -28.26 -12.71
C ASP A 274 11.24 -27.90 -13.03
N ALA A 275 12.09 -27.92 -12.00
CA ALA A 275 13.51 -27.61 -12.16
C ALA A 275 14.23 -28.64 -13.03
N LYS A 276 13.78 -29.90 -13.06
CA LYS A 276 14.41 -30.95 -13.87
C LYS A 276 14.16 -30.73 -15.36
N LYS A 277 12.91 -30.44 -15.75
CA LYS A 277 12.54 -30.10 -17.12
C LYS A 277 13.27 -28.85 -17.61
N ASN A 278 13.41 -27.85 -16.74
CA ASN A 278 14.05 -26.59 -17.07
C ASN A 278 15.57 -26.60 -16.82
N LYS A 279 16.14 -27.72 -16.35
CA LYS A 279 17.57 -27.93 -16.05
C LYS A 279 18.14 -26.98 -14.98
N TYR A 280 17.31 -26.50 -14.07
CA TYR A 280 17.75 -25.73 -12.90
C TYR A 280 18.36 -26.65 -11.85
N THR A 281 19.48 -26.22 -11.29
CA THR A 281 20.27 -27.00 -10.31
C THR A 281 20.25 -26.38 -8.91
N GLY A 282 19.75 -25.15 -8.78
CA GLY A 282 19.57 -24.46 -7.52
C GLY A 282 19.00 -23.06 -7.68
N ILE A 283 18.96 -22.33 -6.57
CA ILE A 283 18.60 -20.91 -6.50
C ILE A 283 19.84 -20.10 -6.09
N SER A 284 19.99 -18.89 -6.64
CA SER A 284 21.11 -17.99 -6.35
C SER A 284 20.60 -16.61 -6.00
N LEU A 285 21.31 -15.94 -5.08
CA LEU A 285 21.08 -14.55 -4.73
C LEU A 285 22.34 -13.93 -4.13
N ARG A 286 22.46 -12.60 -4.21
CA ARG A 286 23.48 -11.88 -3.44
C ARG A 286 23.00 -11.67 -2.02
N ILE A 287 23.89 -11.84 -1.05
CA ILE A 287 23.58 -11.59 0.36
C ILE A 287 24.71 -10.75 0.97
N LYS A 288 24.34 -9.75 1.75
CA LYS A 288 25.22 -9.05 2.70
C LYS A 288 24.66 -9.25 4.09
N ALA A 289 25.41 -9.90 4.96
CA ALA A 289 25.03 -10.13 6.36
C ALA A 289 26.22 -9.84 7.29
N PRO A 290 26.00 -9.62 8.61
CA PRO A 290 27.05 -9.34 9.57
C PRO A 290 28.10 -10.46 9.62
N LYS A 291 29.34 -10.11 9.99
CA LYS A 291 30.40 -11.10 10.13
C LYS A 291 30.02 -12.18 11.15
N GLY A 292 30.08 -13.43 10.75
CA GLY A 292 29.72 -14.58 11.59
C GLY A 292 28.21 -14.81 11.73
N ALA A 293 27.38 -14.14 10.93
CA ALA A 293 25.96 -14.41 10.88
C ALA A 293 25.65 -15.84 10.40
N THR A 294 24.42 -16.28 10.63
CA THR A 294 23.87 -17.53 10.09
C THR A 294 22.45 -17.28 9.56
N LEU A 295 22.02 -18.11 8.61
CA LEU A 295 20.63 -18.15 8.13
C LEU A 295 20.16 -19.60 8.09
N ALA A 296 18.89 -19.82 8.37
CA ALA A 296 18.20 -21.07 8.09
C ALA A 296 17.40 -20.93 6.80
N LEU A 297 17.44 -21.96 5.96
CA LEU A 297 16.74 -22.02 4.69
C LEU A 297 15.78 -23.20 4.69
N GLN A 298 14.58 -22.95 4.19
CA GLN A 298 13.57 -23.94 3.90
C GLN A 298 13.26 -23.89 2.40
N LEU A 299 13.27 -25.05 1.74
CA LEU A 299 12.75 -25.25 0.40
C LEU A 299 11.58 -26.22 0.44
N ASP A 300 10.48 -25.79 -0.16
CA ASP A 300 9.25 -26.56 -0.22
C ASP A 300 9.02 -27.13 -1.61
N SER A 301 8.52 -28.36 -1.65
CA SER A 301 7.97 -28.99 -2.85
C SER A 301 6.60 -29.58 -2.54
N SER A 302 5.68 -29.60 -3.50
CA SER A 302 4.34 -30.15 -3.28
C SER A 302 3.98 -31.14 -4.38
N ASP A 303 3.67 -32.39 -4.02
CA ASP A 303 3.28 -33.41 -4.99
C ASP A 303 1.98 -33.06 -5.75
N SER A 304 1.19 -32.14 -5.20
CA SER A 304 -0.04 -31.62 -5.81
C SER A 304 0.11 -30.23 -6.43
N CYS A 305 1.31 -29.65 -6.41
CA CYS A 305 1.57 -28.26 -6.77
C CYS A 305 0.82 -27.23 -5.90
N ASP A 306 0.31 -27.65 -4.74
CA ASP A 306 -0.31 -26.80 -3.74
C ASP A 306 0.71 -26.39 -2.69
N ALA A 307 1.10 -25.11 -2.69
CA ALA A 307 2.07 -24.53 -1.74
C ALA A 307 1.59 -24.58 -0.28
N THR A 308 0.31 -24.87 -0.04
CA THR A 308 -0.28 -24.98 1.30
C THR A 308 -0.20 -26.37 1.91
N ASN A 309 0.18 -27.37 1.10
CA ASN A 309 0.54 -28.71 1.54
C ASN A 309 1.99 -29.06 1.11
N PRO A 310 2.98 -28.31 1.60
CA PRO A 310 4.36 -28.52 1.18
C PRO A 310 5.00 -29.69 1.94
N LYS A 311 5.92 -30.35 1.25
CA LYS A 311 6.99 -31.12 1.86
C LYS A 311 8.21 -30.21 1.99
N SER A 312 8.47 -29.81 3.23
CA SER A 312 9.56 -28.91 3.58
C SER A 312 10.88 -29.66 3.77
N THR A 313 11.94 -29.06 3.24
CA THR A 313 13.32 -29.50 3.42
C THR A 313 14.16 -28.34 3.91
N TYR A 314 15.16 -28.61 4.74
CA TYR A 314 15.88 -27.58 5.46
C TYR A 314 17.39 -27.68 5.24
N ALA A 315 18.05 -26.53 5.22
CA ALA A 315 19.50 -26.41 5.29
C ALA A 315 19.87 -25.13 6.04
N SER A 316 20.99 -25.13 6.75
CA SER A 316 21.57 -23.89 7.27
C SER A 316 22.55 -23.28 6.27
N SER A 317 22.84 -21.99 6.42
CA SER A 317 23.93 -21.32 5.71
C SER A 317 25.25 -22.07 5.90
N THR A 318 25.47 -22.70 7.06
CA THR A 318 26.63 -23.53 7.34
C THR A 318 26.65 -24.82 6.52
N ASP A 319 25.52 -25.51 6.36
CA ASP A 319 25.40 -26.73 5.52
C ASP A 319 25.66 -26.45 4.03
N LEU A 320 25.34 -25.21 3.61
CA LEU A 320 25.61 -24.68 2.28
C LEU A 320 27.05 -24.16 2.12
N GLY A 321 27.86 -24.16 3.19
CA GLY A 321 29.24 -23.67 3.18
C GLY A 321 29.37 -22.14 3.12
N TRP A 322 28.32 -21.41 3.47
CA TRP A 322 28.31 -19.96 3.44
C TRP A 322 29.05 -19.39 4.64
N THR A 323 29.85 -18.35 4.39
CA THR A 323 30.47 -17.53 5.43
C THR A 323 30.18 -16.07 5.14
N PHE A 324 29.73 -15.35 6.16
CA PHE A 324 29.47 -13.91 6.07
C PHE A 324 30.57 -13.14 6.77
N ASP A 325 31.09 -12.12 6.10
CA ASP A 325 32.17 -11.24 6.59
C ASP A 325 31.78 -9.76 6.60
N GLY A 326 30.50 -9.44 6.38
CA GLY A 326 30.01 -8.07 6.25
C GLY A 326 30.00 -7.53 4.82
N THR A 327 30.54 -8.26 3.84
CA THR A 327 30.52 -7.86 2.42
C THR A 327 29.43 -8.59 1.65
N GLU A 328 28.95 -7.97 0.57
CA GLU A 328 27.98 -8.60 -0.32
C GLU A 328 28.65 -9.61 -1.24
N LYS A 329 28.14 -10.85 -1.25
CA LYS A 329 28.64 -11.93 -2.11
C LYS A 329 27.50 -12.68 -2.76
N LEU A 330 27.78 -13.32 -3.89
CA LEU A 330 26.85 -14.26 -4.52
C LEU A 330 26.87 -15.57 -3.74
N TYR A 331 25.70 -16.05 -3.36
CA TYR A 331 25.51 -17.33 -2.70
C TYR A 331 24.57 -18.22 -3.51
N THR A 332 24.83 -19.52 -3.48
CA THR A 332 24.04 -20.53 -4.19
C THR A 332 23.40 -21.48 -3.19
N ILE A 333 22.19 -21.93 -3.52
CA ILE A 333 21.35 -22.88 -2.81
C ILE A 333 21.16 -24.09 -3.75
N PRO A 334 22.12 -25.04 -3.81
CA PRO A 334 22.01 -26.19 -4.70
C PRO A 334 20.92 -27.14 -4.19
N PHE A 335 20.03 -27.61 -5.07
CA PHE A 335 18.96 -28.54 -4.66
C PHE A 335 19.50 -29.86 -4.11
N SER A 336 20.72 -30.25 -4.51
CA SER A 336 21.41 -31.44 -3.98
C SER A 336 21.70 -31.38 -2.48
N LYS A 337 21.61 -30.20 -1.86
CA LYS A 337 21.77 -30.02 -0.41
C LYS A 337 20.50 -30.28 0.39
N PHE A 338 19.35 -30.46 -0.27
CA PHE A 338 18.04 -30.63 0.35
C PHE A 338 17.54 -32.06 0.14
N ALA A 339 17.85 -32.95 1.09
CA ALA A 339 17.47 -34.35 1.01
C ALA A 339 15.94 -34.52 0.99
N GLY A 340 15.43 -35.25 -0.01
CA GLY A 340 14.01 -35.54 -0.14
C GLY A 340 13.16 -34.44 -0.80
N LEU A 341 13.79 -33.37 -1.31
CA LEU A 341 13.15 -32.32 -2.09
C LEU A 341 12.71 -32.85 -3.46
N ASN A 342 11.45 -32.64 -3.84
CA ASN A 342 10.97 -32.97 -5.17
C ASN A 342 11.23 -31.78 -6.11
N THR A 343 12.32 -31.85 -6.88
CA THR A 343 12.74 -30.77 -7.79
C THR A 343 11.84 -30.60 -9.01
N GLU A 344 10.90 -31.51 -9.27
CA GLU A 344 9.93 -31.38 -10.35
C GLU A 344 8.71 -30.53 -9.92
N LYS A 345 8.56 -30.24 -8.62
CA LYS A 345 7.36 -29.58 -8.06
C LYS A 345 7.70 -28.61 -6.93
N LEU A 346 8.68 -27.73 -7.16
CA LEU A 346 9.09 -26.73 -6.18
C LEU A 346 8.00 -25.66 -6.05
N THR A 347 7.75 -25.14 -4.84
CA THR A 347 6.70 -24.13 -4.60
C THR A 347 7.13 -22.92 -3.77
N THR A 348 8.11 -23.06 -2.87
CA THR A 348 8.45 -22.00 -1.92
C THR A 348 9.92 -22.03 -1.54
N ILE A 349 10.49 -20.85 -1.31
CA ILE A 349 11.72 -20.65 -0.55
C ILE A 349 11.44 -19.77 0.67
N LEU A 350 12.00 -20.14 1.82
CA LEU A 350 11.89 -19.39 3.06
C LEU A 350 13.26 -19.26 3.73
N PHE A 351 13.54 -18.07 4.25
CA PHE A 351 14.71 -17.71 5.03
C PHE A 351 14.27 -17.39 6.46
N SER A 352 15.01 -17.84 7.46
CA SER A 352 14.76 -17.53 8.87
C SER A 352 16.07 -17.53 9.66
N GLY A 353 15.98 -17.30 10.97
CA GLY A 353 17.16 -17.32 11.85
C GLY A 353 18.13 -16.16 11.60
N PHE A 354 17.61 -15.02 11.12
CA PHE A 354 18.40 -13.82 10.88
C PHE A 354 19.09 -13.35 12.16
N SER A 355 20.42 -13.29 12.15
CA SER A 355 21.23 -12.88 13.31
C SER A 355 21.67 -11.41 13.27
N GLY A 356 20.99 -10.59 12.47
CA GLY A 356 21.24 -9.15 12.31
C GLY A 356 20.79 -8.63 10.94
N THR A 357 20.95 -7.32 10.72
CA THR A 357 20.55 -6.66 9.47
C THR A 357 21.19 -7.31 8.26
N THR A 358 20.37 -7.82 7.36
CA THR A 358 20.79 -8.61 6.20
C THR A 358 20.16 -8.03 4.95
N SER A 359 20.90 -7.91 3.84
CA SER A 359 20.31 -7.50 2.55
C SER A 359 20.42 -8.59 1.50
N PHE A 360 19.36 -8.77 0.72
CA PHE A 360 19.33 -9.67 -0.44
C PHE A 360 19.35 -8.87 -1.74
N GLY A 361 20.02 -9.42 -2.76
CA GLY A 361 19.86 -9.03 -4.16
C GLY A 361 19.01 -10.02 -4.95
N PRO A 362 18.88 -9.84 -6.28
CA PRO A 362 17.96 -10.62 -7.09
C PRO A 362 18.10 -12.11 -6.85
N MET A 363 16.97 -12.77 -6.64
CA MET A 363 16.83 -14.18 -6.37
C MET A 363 16.30 -14.88 -7.62
N ALA A 364 17.00 -15.90 -8.09
CA ALA A 364 16.64 -16.60 -9.32
C ALA A 364 17.07 -18.07 -9.29
N PHE A 365 16.35 -18.91 -10.03
CA PHE A 365 16.83 -20.24 -10.40
C PHE A 365 18.04 -20.12 -11.33
N TYR A 366 19.09 -20.92 -11.11
CA TYR A 366 20.28 -20.95 -11.95
C TYR A 366 20.53 -22.30 -12.61
N CYS A 367 21.36 -22.28 -13.65
CA CYS A 367 21.77 -23.42 -14.45
C CYS A 367 23.21 -23.86 -14.08
N GLY A 368 23.49 -25.16 -14.11
CA GLY A 368 24.86 -25.66 -13.91
C GLY A 368 25.31 -25.65 -12.45
N ASN A 369 26.48 -25.08 -12.12
CA ASN A 369 27.01 -25.10 -10.75
C ASN A 369 26.79 -23.78 -9.99
N SER A 370 26.65 -22.67 -10.71
CA SER A 370 26.30 -21.34 -10.20
C SER A 370 25.82 -20.46 -11.34
N GLY A 371 25.10 -19.39 -11.02
CA GLY A 371 24.73 -18.33 -11.94
C GLY A 371 24.21 -17.14 -11.14
N GLU A 372 24.38 -15.93 -11.64
CA GLU A 372 23.77 -14.74 -11.06
C GLU A 372 22.73 -14.22 -12.05
N TYR A 373 21.53 -13.91 -11.56
CA TYR A 373 20.59 -13.12 -12.34
C TYR A 373 21.03 -11.67 -12.29
N VAL A 374 21.56 -11.20 -13.42
CA VAL A 374 21.87 -9.78 -13.61
C VAL A 374 20.63 -9.13 -14.17
N VAL A 375 20.03 -8.22 -13.41
CA VAL A 375 18.91 -7.39 -13.90
C VAL A 375 19.36 -6.73 -15.20
N PRO A 376 18.66 -6.97 -16.33
CA PRO A 376 19.04 -6.38 -17.59
C PRO A 376 19.11 -4.86 -17.43
N PRO A 377 20.14 -4.18 -18.00
CA PRO A 377 20.16 -2.73 -18.00
C PRO A 377 18.87 -2.25 -18.65
N THR A 378 18.14 -1.41 -17.93
CA THR A 378 16.92 -0.78 -18.39
C THR A 378 17.20 -0.11 -19.72
N SER A 379 16.61 -0.64 -20.80
CA SER A 379 16.65 0.05 -22.08
C SER A 379 15.88 1.35 -21.90
N ALA A 380 16.61 2.48 -21.89
CA ALA A 380 15.98 3.75 -22.14
C ALA A 380 15.20 3.58 -23.45
N ASP A 381 13.89 3.83 -23.43
CA ASP A 381 13.18 4.00 -24.69
C ASP A 381 13.84 5.21 -25.35
N PRO A 382 14.54 5.05 -26.48
CA PRO A 382 15.31 6.14 -27.06
C PRO A 382 14.41 7.30 -27.51
N GLY A 383 13.08 7.13 -27.45
CA GLY A 383 12.11 8.06 -28.00
C GLY A 383 12.32 8.23 -29.50
N ALA A 384 11.44 8.96 -30.16
CA ALA A 384 11.71 9.34 -31.53
C ALA A 384 12.96 10.24 -31.58
N SER A 385 14.05 9.77 -32.20
CA SER A 385 15.31 10.52 -32.39
C SER A 385 15.20 11.64 -33.44
N ALA A 386 14.00 12.13 -33.71
CA ALA A 386 13.76 13.21 -34.67
C ALA A 386 13.79 14.56 -33.95
N THR A 387 14.70 15.43 -34.38
CA THR A 387 14.72 16.82 -33.96
C THR A 387 13.55 17.55 -34.63
N VAL A 388 12.63 18.09 -33.83
CA VAL A 388 11.65 19.06 -34.37
C VAL A 388 12.33 20.41 -34.59
N PRO A 389 12.01 21.15 -35.66
CA PRO A 389 12.53 22.50 -35.85
C PRO A 389 12.22 23.38 -34.64
N ALA A 390 13.15 24.26 -34.31
CA ALA A 390 12.95 25.24 -33.27
C ALA A 390 11.69 26.07 -33.56
N PRO A 391 10.74 26.20 -32.61
CA PRO A 391 9.70 27.20 -32.72
C PRO A 391 10.33 28.58 -32.97
N SER A 392 9.82 29.31 -33.97
CA SER A 392 10.27 30.66 -34.27
C SER A 392 9.23 31.66 -33.78
N ASN A 393 9.57 32.45 -32.76
CA ASN A 393 8.90 33.70 -32.46
C ASN A 393 9.92 34.83 -32.24
N PRO A 394 10.31 35.56 -33.30
CA PRO A 394 11.30 36.63 -33.20
C PRO A 394 10.82 37.83 -32.36
N SER A 395 9.54 37.88 -31.97
CA SER A 395 8.95 39.00 -31.24
C SER A 395 8.74 38.73 -29.74
N ALA A 396 8.96 37.52 -29.25
CA ALA A 396 8.81 37.20 -27.84
C ALA A 396 10.04 37.67 -27.03
N THR A 397 9.88 38.69 -26.19
CA THR A 397 10.89 39.08 -25.20
C THR A 397 11.07 37.97 -24.16
N ALA A 398 12.31 37.63 -23.83
CA ALA A 398 12.61 36.66 -22.77
C ALA A 398 11.92 37.05 -21.45
N LEU A 399 11.44 36.06 -20.70
CA LEU A 399 10.76 36.24 -19.42
C LEU A 399 11.44 35.41 -18.35
N VAL A 400 12.10 36.06 -17.39
CA VAL A 400 12.65 35.37 -16.22
C VAL A 400 11.52 35.09 -15.24
N ILE A 401 11.22 33.82 -14.98
CA ILE A 401 10.19 33.39 -14.04
C ILE A 401 10.81 33.28 -12.64
N ASP A 402 11.94 32.57 -12.53
CA ASP A 402 12.55 32.27 -11.25
C ASP A 402 14.08 32.31 -11.31
N LYS A 403 14.68 32.91 -10.28
CA LYS A 403 16.13 32.93 -10.02
C LYS A 403 16.46 32.46 -8.60
N PHE A 404 15.45 31.99 -7.86
CA PHE A 404 15.61 31.44 -6.50
C PHE A 404 16.37 32.37 -5.55
N ALA A 405 16.22 33.68 -5.74
CA ALA A 405 16.84 34.71 -4.91
C ALA A 405 16.11 34.88 -3.56
N ASN A 406 14.85 34.46 -3.50
CA ASN A 406 14.03 34.35 -2.29
C ASN A 406 13.50 32.92 -2.18
N ALA A 407 13.08 32.53 -0.97
CA ALA A 407 12.53 31.19 -0.69
C ALA A 407 11.00 31.08 -0.86
N ASN A 408 10.31 32.23 -0.89
CA ASN A 408 8.84 32.29 -0.90
C ASN A 408 8.27 32.93 -2.17
N THR A 409 9.10 33.63 -2.96
CA THR A 409 8.66 34.33 -4.17
C THR A 409 9.70 34.22 -5.27
N ASN A 410 9.22 34.08 -6.51
CA ASN A 410 10.05 34.01 -7.69
C ASN A 410 10.42 35.41 -8.23
N ALA A 411 11.11 35.47 -9.38
CA ALA A 411 11.58 36.73 -9.96
C ALA A 411 10.44 37.66 -10.44
N MET A 412 9.23 37.11 -10.59
CA MET A 412 8.02 37.87 -10.93
C MET A 412 7.26 38.36 -9.70
N GLY A 413 7.71 38.02 -8.48
CA GLY A 413 7.04 38.35 -7.22
C GLY A 413 5.87 37.42 -6.87
N ASN A 414 5.68 36.34 -7.62
CA ASN A 414 4.63 35.34 -7.36
C ASN A 414 5.15 34.22 -6.47
N TRP A 415 4.23 33.46 -5.86
CA TRP A 415 4.58 32.35 -5.00
C TRP A 415 5.32 31.24 -5.76
N HIS A 416 6.33 30.68 -5.09
CA HIS A 416 6.93 29.41 -5.44
C HIS A 416 7.15 28.58 -4.18
N GLY A 417 7.30 27.27 -4.31
CA GLY A 417 7.44 26.41 -3.15
C GLY A 417 7.18 24.96 -3.52
N GLY A 418 7.47 24.05 -2.59
CA GLY A 418 7.22 22.64 -2.76
C GLY A 418 6.26 22.12 -1.72
N ASP A 419 5.72 20.94 -2.00
CA ASP A 419 4.83 20.22 -1.10
C ASP A 419 5.53 19.89 0.24
N GLU A 420 4.71 19.76 1.28
CA GLU A 420 5.18 19.40 2.62
C GLU A 420 5.82 18.01 2.60
N GLY A 421 7.08 17.91 3.03
CA GLY A 421 7.88 16.67 2.96
C GLY A 421 9.05 16.74 1.98
N MET A 422 9.05 17.70 1.05
CA MET A 422 10.22 17.98 0.21
C MET A 422 11.33 18.68 0.98
N THR A 423 12.58 18.41 0.61
CA THR A 423 13.73 19.20 1.08
C THR A 423 14.09 20.26 0.05
N LEU A 424 13.86 21.53 0.39
CA LEU A 424 14.20 22.70 -0.44
C LEU A 424 15.32 23.51 0.23
N LYS A 425 16.46 23.64 -0.45
CA LYS A 425 17.60 24.43 0.04
C LYS A 425 17.88 25.59 -0.90
N TYR A 426 17.63 26.80 -0.42
CA TYR A 426 17.93 28.04 -1.14
C TYR A 426 19.31 28.55 -0.73
N ALA A 427 20.22 28.67 -1.69
CA ALA A 427 21.56 29.22 -1.46
C ALA A 427 22.14 29.84 -2.73
N SER A 428 22.73 31.03 -2.61
CA SER A 428 23.45 31.69 -3.71
C SER A 428 22.63 31.84 -5.00
N ASN A 429 21.36 32.25 -4.89
CA ASN A 429 20.40 32.36 -6.01
C ASN A 429 20.18 31.03 -6.76
N LYS A 430 20.13 29.93 -6.01
CA LYS A 430 19.83 28.59 -6.50
C LYS A 430 18.91 27.88 -5.53
N LEU A 431 18.13 26.95 -6.07
CA LEU A 431 17.29 26.04 -5.31
C LEU A 431 17.78 24.60 -5.53
N THR A 432 18.22 23.93 -4.47
CA THR A 432 18.42 22.48 -4.46
C THR A 432 17.16 21.79 -3.94
N ILE A 433 16.61 20.89 -4.76
CA ILE A 433 15.44 20.08 -4.45
C ILE A 433 15.89 18.64 -4.23
N THR A 434 15.43 18.04 -3.14
CA THR A 434 15.44 16.59 -2.93
C THR A 434 14.01 16.16 -2.61
N SER A 435 13.48 15.24 -3.42
CA SER A 435 12.17 14.65 -3.19
C SER A 435 12.32 13.22 -2.65
N PRO A 436 11.62 12.85 -1.57
CA PRO A 436 11.62 11.48 -1.08
C PRO A 436 10.66 10.55 -1.86
N ASP A 437 9.73 11.12 -2.64
CA ASP A 437 8.66 10.38 -3.32
C ASP A 437 8.25 11.08 -4.64
N ALA A 438 7.60 10.35 -5.54
CA ALA A 438 7.13 10.86 -6.83
C ALA A 438 5.87 11.74 -6.72
N ASP A 439 5.14 11.67 -5.60
CA ASP A 439 3.92 12.47 -5.35
C ASP A 439 4.21 13.95 -5.20
N TYR A 440 5.36 14.29 -4.63
CA TYR A 440 5.69 15.66 -4.31
C TYR A 440 6.08 16.49 -5.54
N ALA A 441 5.73 17.77 -5.48
CA ALA A 441 6.01 18.73 -6.52
C ALA A 441 6.55 20.05 -5.96
N PHE A 442 7.40 20.68 -6.76
CA PHE A 442 7.77 22.09 -6.63
C PHE A 442 7.03 22.91 -7.68
N TYR A 443 6.50 24.06 -7.29
CA TYR A 443 5.71 24.96 -8.12
C TYR A 443 6.37 26.34 -8.20
N THR A 444 6.24 27.00 -9.35
CA THR A 444 6.56 28.42 -9.52
C THR A 444 5.45 29.09 -10.32
N GLN A 445 4.71 30.00 -9.68
CA GLN A 445 3.53 30.65 -10.28
C GLN A 445 3.93 31.83 -11.15
N VAL A 446 3.17 32.10 -12.21
CA VAL A 446 3.36 33.31 -13.05
C VAL A 446 2.27 34.35 -12.82
N SER A 447 1.20 33.99 -12.12
CA SER A 447 0.10 34.86 -11.71
C SER A 447 -0.70 34.19 -10.59
N ALA A 448 -1.41 34.99 -9.79
CA ALA A 448 -2.41 34.50 -8.84
C ALA A 448 -3.77 34.16 -9.49
N GLY A 449 -3.93 34.48 -10.79
CA GLY A 449 -5.10 34.13 -11.60
C GLY A 449 -4.66 33.69 -13.00
N CYS A 450 -5.47 33.93 -14.03
CA CYS A 450 -5.08 33.64 -15.42
C CYS A 450 -4.01 34.61 -15.93
N SER A 451 -3.04 34.08 -16.69
CA SER A 451 -2.05 34.86 -17.43
C SER A 451 -1.99 34.39 -18.89
N ASP A 452 -1.94 35.34 -19.83
CA ASP A 452 -1.90 35.03 -21.26
C ASP A 452 -0.46 34.83 -21.75
N PHE A 453 -0.13 33.56 -22.03
CA PHE A 453 1.14 33.09 -22.57
C PHE A 453 1.05 32.75 -24.07
N THR A 454 -0.04 33.10 -24.77
CA THR A 454 -0.21 32.84 -26.21
C THR A 454 0.94 33.46 -27.03
N LYS A 455 1.44 34.63 -26.62
CA LYS A 455 2.62 35.28 -27.23
C LYS A 455 3.91 34.46 -27.10
N TYR A 456 3.99 33.50 -26.18
CA TYR A 456 5.13 32.61 -25.99
C TYR A 456 4.98 31.25 -26.67
N LYS A 457 3.90 31.02 -27.44
CA LYS A 457 3.65 29.75 -28.14
C LYS A 457 4.82 29.29 -29.02
N GLY A 458 5.54 30.24 -29.63
CA GLY A 458 6.75 29.98 -30.43
C GLY A 458 8.07 30.13 -29.66
N SER A 459 8.05 29.98 -28.34
CA SER A 459 9.22 30.10 -27.45
C SER A 459 9.49 28.79 -26.71
N TYR A 460 10.49 28.80 -25.83
CA TYR A 460 10.90 27.66 -25.01
C TYR A 460 10.80 28.00 -23.54
N LEU A 461 10.31 27.05 -22.74
CA LEU A 461 10.65 26.97 -21.33
C LEU A 461 12.09 26.49 -21.20
N HIS A 462 12.92 27.31 -20.54
CA HIS A 462 14.31 27.02 -20.23
C HIS A 462 14.49 26.84 -18.72
N ILE A 463 15.19 25.76 -18.34
CA ILE A 463 15.61 25.50 -16.97
C ILE A 463 17.10 25.20 -16.95
N ALA A 464 17.90 26.00 -16.24
CA ALA A 464 19.31 25.69 -16.00
C ALA A 464 19.47 24.92 -14.69
N TYR A 465 20.16 23.78 -14.75
CA TYR A 465 20.23 22.84 -13.64
C TYR A 465 21.61 22.15 -13.53
N THR A 466 21.89 21.61 -12.35
CA THR A 466 22.92 20.59 -12.10
C THR A 466 22.35 19.46 -11.26
N GLY A 467 22.78 18.23 -11.46
CA GLY A 467 22.26 17.05 -10.75
C GLY A 467 21.36 16.21 -11.64
N THR A 468 20.34 15.59 -11.05
CA THR A 468 19.47 14.64 -11.75
C THR A 468 18.50 15.32 -12.72
N THR A 469 17.96 14.55 -13.67
CA THR A 469 16.85 14.93 -14.57
C THR A 469 15.65 13.99 -14.41
N ALA A 470 15.65 13.20 -13.35
CA ALA A 470 14.64 12.21 -13.03
C ALA A 470 13.35 12.84 -12.47
N PHE A 471 12.74 13.73 -13.26
CA PHE A 471 11.50 14.42 -12.93
C PHE A 471 10.73 14.84 -14.18
N THR A 472 9.47 15.21 -13.96
CA THR A 472 8.55 15.74 -14.96
C THR A 472 8.47 17.26 -14.82
N VAL A 473 8.44 17.96 -15.95
CA VAL A 473 8.07 19.38 -16.03
C VAL A 473 6.62 19.46 -16.48
N ALA A 474 5.77 20.10 -15.67
CA ALA A 474 4.36 20.32 -15.97
C ALA A 474 4.07 21.80 -16.20
N PHE A 475 3.23 22.11 -17.18
CA PHE A 475 2.74 23.46 -17.44
C PHE A 475 1.23 23.51 -17.15
N GLN A 476 0.84 24.36 -16.21
CA GLN A 476 -0.48 24.33 -15.59
C GLN A 476 -1.39 25.44 -16.11
N GLN A 477 -2.65 25.07 -16.39
CA GLN A 477 -3.70 26.04 -16.67
C GLN A 477 -4.67 26.18 -15.50
N HIS A 478 -5.18 27.39 -15.36
CA HIS A 478 -6.22 27.79 -14.45
C HIS A 478 -7.59 27.34 -14.97
N ASN A 479 -8.58 27.15 -14.08
CA ASN A 479 -9.99 26.99 -14.46
C ASN A 479 -10.57 28.18 -15.25
N SER A 480 -11.72 27.96 -15.87
CA SER A 480 -12.33 28.87 -16.85
C SER A 480 -12.77 30.20 -16.25
N GLN A 481 -12.88 30.27 -14.92
CA GLN A 481 -13.25 31.46 -14.17
C GLN A 481 -12.04 32.20 -13.58
N CYS A 482 -10.81 31.69 -13.77
CA CYS A 482 -9.59 32.29 -13.25
C CYS A 482 -9.59 32.52 -11.72
N LYS A 483 -10.25 31.61 -10.97
CA LYS A 483 -10.47 31.69 -9.52
C LYS A 483 -10.01 30.44 -8.77
N ALA A 484 -9.01 30.54 -7.92
CA ALA A 484 -8.40 29.38 -7.26
C ALA A 484 -9.36 28.65 -6.29
N GLU A 485 -10.39 29.35 -5.82
CA GLU A 485 -11.46 28.82 -4.97
C GLU A 485 -12.47 27.93 -5.72
N ILE A 486 -12.37 27.85 -7.06
CA ILE A 486 -13.26 27.05 -7.90
C ILE A 486 -12.51 25.79 -8.38
N ALA A 487 -13.06 24.62 -8.08
CA ALA A 487 -12.53 23.34 -8.50
C ALA A 487 -12.92 23.01 -9.96
N PRO A 488 -12.04 22.30 -10.69
CA PRO A 488 -10.67 21.95 -10.31
C PRO A 488 -9.71 23.14 -10.39
N TYR A 489 -8.79 23.25 -9.43
CA TYR A 489 -7.69 24.22 -9.47
C TYR A 489 -6.36 23.54 -9.07
N PRO A 490 -5.32 23.61 -9.92
CA PRO A 490 -5.38 24.00 -11.34
C PRO A 490 -6.36 23.10 -12.12
N GLU A 491 -6.88 23.56 -13.26
CA GLU A 491 -7.91 22.80 -13.99
C GLU A 491 -7.35 21.52 -14.58
N THR A 492 -6.17 21.63 -15.19
CA THR A 492 -5.39 20.52 -15.72
C THR A 492 -3.98 21.01 -16.02
N TRP A 493 -3.12 20.08 -16.44
CA TRP A 493 -1.81 20.38 -16.98
C TRP A 493 -1.37 19.30 -17.96
N ASP A 494 -0.46 19.72 -18.83
CA ASP A 494 0.30 18.81 -19.67
C ASP A 494 1.76 18.79 -19.21
N SER A 495 2.46 17.73 -19.55
CA SER A 495 3.75 17.41 -18.98
C SER A 495 4.76 16.89 -20.00
N ALA A 496 6.03 17.00 -19.62
CA ALA A 496 7.18 16.57 -20.41
C ALA A 496 8.26 15.99 -19.47
N GLU A 497 8.87 14.88 -19.87
CA GLU A 497 9.95 14.26 -19.11
C GLU A 497 11.23 15.08 -19.26
N ALA A 498 11.79 15.57 -18.16
CA ALA A 498 12.91 16.50 -18.19
C ALA A 498 14.16 15.93 -18.89
N SER A 499 14.47 14.65 -18.64
CA SER A 499 15.62 13.93 -19.19
C SER A 499 15.70 14.00 -20.72
N ARG A 500 14.55 14.00 -21.41
CA ARG A 500 14.47 14.02 -22.88
C ARG A 500 14.86 15.36 -23.48
N TYR A 501 14.65 16.44 -22.74
CA TYR A 501 14.93 17.81 -23.17
C TYR A 501 16.24 18.35 -22.59
N ALA A 502 16.91 17.57 -21.75
CA ALA A 502 18.11 17.97 -21.03
C ALA A 502 19.38 17.80 -21.88
N LYS A 503 20.17 18.86 -22.00
CA LYS A 503 21.49 18.85 -22.62
C LYS A 503 22.42 19.84 -21.94
N ASN A 504 23.60 19.38 -21.52
CA ASN A 504 24.69 20.22 -20.98
C ASN A 504 24.26 21.11 -19.79
N GLY A 505 23.41 20.61 -18.88
CA GLY A 505 22.93 21.39 -17.72
C GLY A 505 21.79 22.35 -18.04
N HIS A 506 21.15 22.21 -19.21
CA HIS A 506 20.01 23.01 -19.63
C HIS A 506 18.88 22.12 -20.13
N ILE A 507 17.65 22.46 -19.79
CA ILE A 507 16.43 21.84 -20.30
C ILE A 507 15.73 22.87 -21.18
N TYR A 508 15.38 22.51 -22.41
CA TYR A 508 14.63 23.38 -23.32
C TYR A 508 13.37 22.69 -23.84
N ILE A 509 12.20 23.10 -23.37
CA ILE A 509 10.92 22.52 -23.77
C ILE A 509 10.13 23.55 -24.58
N PRO A 510 9.83 23.29 -25.85
CA PRO A 510 8.92 24.14 -26.62
C PRO A 510 7.60 24.36 -25.90
N ILE A 511 7.12 25.61 -25.82
CA ILE A 511 5.86 25.92 -25.15
C ILE A 511 4.67 25.23 -25.83
N ASN A 512 4.71 25.09 -27.15
CA ASN A 512 3.70 24.35 -27.92
C ASN A 512 3.74 22.82 -27.71
N HIS A 513 4.68 22.28 -26.93
CA HIS A 513 4.61 20.90 -26.47
C HIS A 513 3.66 20.72 -25.30
N PHE A 514 3.16 21.79 -24.67
CA PHE A 514 2.15 21.66 -23.63
C PHE A 514 0.77 21.91 -24.23
N ASN A 515 -0.06 20.87 -24.21
CA ASN A 515 -1.46 20.94 -24.63
C ASN A 515 -2.33 21.52 -23.51
N ILE A 516 -2.23 22.83 -23.33
CA ILE A 516 -3.02 23.61 -22.38
C ILE A 516 -3.57 24.88 -23.02
N GLU A 517 -4.58 25.47 -22.40
CA GLU A 517 -5.10 26.80 -22.76
C GLU A 517 -4.14 27.90 -22.34
N LEU A 518 -3.26 28.32 -23.26
CA LEU A 518 -2.20 29.31 -23.00
C LEU A 518 -2.71 30.70 -22.57
N SER A 519 -4.00 31.01 -22.77
CA SER A 519 -4.61 32.25 -22.26
C SER A 519 -4.91 32.21 -20.75
N ARG A 520 -4.81 31.03 -20.12
CA ARG A 520 -5.20 30.77 -18.73
C ARG A 520 -4.06 30.17 -17.92
N VAL A 521 -2.82 30.53 -18.20
CA VAL A 521 -1.67 29.96 -17.49
C VAL A 521 -1.65 30.42 -16.03
N VAL A 522 -1.34 29.49 -15.11
CA VAL A 522 -1.11 29.78 -13.68
C VAL A 522 0.36 29.62 -13.29
N GLY A 523 1.08 28.66 -13.86
CA GLY A 523 2.47 28.42 -13.48
C GLY A 523 3.04 27.10 -14.01
N PHE A 524 4.24 26.79 -13.54
CA PHE A 524 4.96 25.57 -13.85
C PHE A 524 5.16 24.73 -12.59
N ALA A 525 5.24 23.42 -12.76
CA ALA A 525 5.62 22.51 -11.68
C ALA A 525 6.74 21.56 -12.12
N LEU A 526 7.61 21.22 -11.19
CA LEU A 526 8.54 20.09 -11.26
C LEU A 526 8.00 19.01 -10.34
N LYS A 527 7.65 17.85 -10.87
CA LYS A 527 6.96 16.79 -10.12
C LYS A 527 7.32 15.40 -10.64
N GLY A 528 6.77 14.33 -10.07
CA GLY A 528 7.06 12.98 -10.55
C GLY A 528 8.54 12.62 -10.39
N PHE A 529 9.15 13.03 -9.28
CA PHE A 529 10.54 12.72 -8.96
C PHE A 529 10.67 11.22 -8.69
N HIS A 530 11.32 10.50 -9.59
CA HIS A 530 11.41 9.03 -9.51
C HIS A 530 12.78 8.54 -9.04
N THR A 531 13.60 9.44 -8.51
CA THR A 531 14.80 9.13 -7.73
C THR A 531 14.93 10.11 -6.57
N THR A 532 15.69 9.71 -5.54
CA THR A 532 16.02 10.59 -4.40
C THR A 532 17.24 11.47 -4.68
N GLU A 533 17.78 11.44 -5.90
CA GLU A 533 18.92 12.29 -6.27
C GLU A 533 18.48 13.75 -6.31
N SER A 534 19.34 14.65 -5.84
CA SER A 534 19.02 16.07 -5.85
C SER A 534 19.16 16.69 -7.23
N VAL A 535 18.32 17.69 -7.52
CA VAL A 535 18.52 18.65 -8.63
C VAL A 535 18.73 20.04 -8.04
N THR A 536 19.67 20.80 -8.60
CA THR A 536 19.89 22.21 -8.24
C THR A 536 19.57 23.09 -9.44
N LEU A 537 18.61 23.98 -9.28
CA LEU A 537 18.12 24.91 -10.29
C LEU A 537 18.76 26.28 -10.11
N SER A 538 19.14 26.91 -11.22
CA SER A 538 19.71 28.27 -11.22
C SER A 538 18.81 29.30 -11.90
N VAL A 539 17.97 28.88 -12.84
CA VAL A 539 16.95 29.75 -13.46
C VAL A 539 15.82 28.92 -14.04
N ILE A 540 14.60 29.46 -14.00
CA ILE A 540 13.47 29.07 -14.84
C ILE A 540 13.04 30.30 -15.63
N GLU A 541 12.98 30.22 -16.96
CA GLU A 541 12.67 31.36 -17.82
C GLU A 541 12.07 30.93 -19.17
N ILE A 542 11.46 31.88 -19.88
CA ILE A 542 11.05 31.72 -21.27
C ILE A 542 12.09 32.38 -22.18
N VAL A 543 12.58 31.64 -23.17
CA VAL A 543 13.56 32.11 -24.16
C VAL A 543 13.05 31.95 -25.59
N SER A 544 13.44 32.86 -26.47
CA SER A 544 13.03 32.87 -27.89
C SER A 544 13.81 31.89 -28.77
N SER A 545 14.94 31.36 -28.28
CA SER A 545 15.84 30.49 -29.05
C SER A 545 16.67 29.60 -28.13
N VAL A 546 17.19 28.51 -28.70
CA VAL A 546 18.13 27.60 -28.03
C VAL A 546 19.53 27.72 -28.64
N PRO A 547 20.60 27.31 -27.92
CA PRO A 547 21.95 27.28 -28.48
C PRO A 547 22.04 26.45 -29.76
N ALA A 548 22.87 26.88 -30.70
CA ALA A 548 23.09 26.16 -31.96
C ALA A 548 23.50 24.70 -31.71
N GLY A 549 22.90 23.77 -32.45
CA GLY A 549 23.14 22.33 -32.27
C GLY A 549 22.33 21.66 -31.15
N THR A 550 21.50 22.41 -30.41
CA THR A 550 20.57 21.82 -29.43
C THR A 550 19.51 21.00 -30.16
N THR A 551 19.41 19.72 -29.82
CA THR A 551 18.37 18.82 -30.35
C THR A 551 17.13 18.90 -29.47
N ILE A 552 15.97 19.13 -30.11
CA ILE A 552 14.67 19.16 -29.46
C ILE A 552 13.88 17.91 -29.90
N PRO A 553 13.58 16.97 -28.99
CA PRO A 553 12.84 15.77 -29.37
C PRO A 553 11.37 16.10 -29.68
N LYS A 554 10.74 15.27 -30.51
CA LYS A 554 9.27 15.26 -30.63
C LYS A 554 8.64 14.95 -29.26
N LYS A 555 7.61 15.69 -28.84
CA LYS A 555 6.83 15.37 -27.63
C LYS A 555 6.19 13.98 -27.80
N ASP A 556 6.23 13.17 -26.74
CA ASP A 556 5.46 11.93 -26.70
C ASP A 556 3.97 12.23 -26.66
N GLU A 557 3.20 11.29 -27.19
CA GLU A 557 1.75 11.28 -27.03
C GLU A 557 1.43 10.89 -25.58
N THR A 558 0.81 11.80 -24.84
CA THR A 558 0.49 11.62 -23.42
C THR A 558 -1.01 11.45 -23.23
N GLY A 559 -1.40 10.57 -22.30
CA GLY A 559 -2.79 10.48 -21.87
C GLY A 559 -3.33 11.81 -21.35
N ASN A 560 -4.60 12.10 -21.67
CA ASN A 560 -5.28 13.33 -21.25
C ASN A 560 -5.55 13.31 -19.75
N LEU A 561 -5.04 14.30 -19.02
CA LEU A 561 -5.29 14.42 -17.58
C LEU A 561 -6.57 15.20 -17.31
N VAL A 562 -7.50 14.59 -16.57
CA VAL A 562 -8.81 15.17 -16.27
C VAL A 562 -9.10 15.15 -14.78
N PHE A 563 -9.64 16.26 -14.27
CA PHE A 563 -10.06 16.44 -12.87
C PHE A 563 -11.57 16.71 -12.75
N ALA A 564 -12.26 16.97 -13.85
CA ALA A 564 -13.68 17.32 -13.86
C ALA A 564 -14.36 16.85 -15.16
N CYS A 565 -15.68 16.71 -15.12
CA CYS A 565 -16.47 16.34 -16.28
C CYS A 565 -16.38 17.36 -17.42
N LYS A 566 -16.25 16.84 -18.66
CA LYS A 566 -16.34 17.66 -19.88
C LYS A 566 -17.78 17.97 -20.24
N ARG A 567 -18.70 17.04 -19.97
CA ARG A 567 -20.12 17.25 -20.18
C ARG A 567 -20.65 18.33 -19.23
N PRO A 568 -21.41 19.33 -19.73
CA PRO A 568 -22.08 20.30 -18.86
C PRO A 568 -23.12 19.63 -17.95
N ASN A 569 -23.34 20.19 -16.77
CA ASN A 569 -24.35 19.73 -15.80
C ASN A 569 -24.23 18.25 -15.40
N SER A 570 -23.04 17.67 -15.41
CA SER A 570 -22.80 16.28 -15.01
C SER A 570 -22.00 16.16 -13.72
N PHE A 571 -22.17 15.02 -13.06
CA PHE A 571 -21.44 14.60 -11.88
C PHE A 571 -21.12 13.10 -12.00
N ALA A 572 -19.90 12.67 -11.67
CA ALA A 572 -19.50 11.29 -11.81
C ALA A 572 -18.86 10.75 -10.54
N PHE A 573 -19.37 9.60 -10.08
CA PHE A 573 -18.74 8.79 -9.04
C PHE A 573 -17.76 7.82 -9.70
N ALA A 574 -16.49 7.98 -9.36
CA ALA A 574 -15.44 7.05 -9.72
C ALA A 574 -14.92 6.41 -8.43
N ILE A 575 -15.12 5.11 -8.34
CA ILE A 575 -14.89 4.31 -7.13
C ILE A 575 -13.65 3.46 -7.38
N ASP A 576 -12.66 3.59 -6.51
CA ASP A 576 -11.38 2.90 -6.61
C ASP A 576 -11.31 1.74 -5.63
N ASP A 577 -10.46 0.76 -5.95
CA ASP A 577 -10.23 -0.44 -5.15
C ASP A 577 -11.52 -1.16 -4.75
N GLY A 578 -11.46 -2.03 -3.75
CA GLY A 578 -12.66 -2.71 -3.30
C GLY A 578 -12.48 -3.86 -2.34
N GLN A 579 -13.29 -3.88 -1.28
CA GLN A 579 -13.48 -5.05 -0.45
C GLN A 579 -14.72 -5.84 -0.91
N PRO A 580 -14.58 -7.11 -1.32
CA PRO A 580 -15.69 -7.93 -1.84
C PRO A 580 -16.92 -7.97 -0.93
N ASP A 581 -16.69 -8.02 0.39
CA ASP A 581 -17.74 -8.10 1.40
C ASP A 581 -18.63 -6.85 1.45
N LEU A 582 -18.09 -5.70 1.04
CA LEU A 582 -18.81 -4.43 1.00
C LEU A 582 -19.51 -4.17 -0.33
N ALA A 583 -19.14 -4.89 -1.38
CA ALA A 583 -19.59 -4.62 -2.75
C ALA A 583 -21.11 -4.77 -2.94
N GLN A 584 -21.74 -5.71 -2.22
CA GLN A 584 -23.19 -5.92 -2.31
C GLN A 584 -23.98 -4.76 -1.68
N GLU A 585 -23.49 -4.16 -0.59
CA GLU A 585 -24.12 -2.98 -0.01
C GLU A 585 -23.91 -1.75 -0.91
N VAL A 586 -22.71 -1.59 -1.50
CA VAL A 586 -22.47 -0.56 -2.53
C VAL A 586 -23.44 -0.71 -3.69
N LEU A 587 -23.58 -1.92 -4.24
CA LEU A 587 -24.48 -2.21 -5.35
C LEU A 587 -25.96 -1.95 -4.99
N LYS A 588 -26.36 -2.29 -3.76
CA LYS A 588 -27.69 -1.97 -3.24
C LYS A 588 -27.91 -0.45 -3.18
N ILE A 589 -26.98 0.31 -2.60
CA ILE A 589 -27.10 1.77 -2.47
C ILE A 589 -27.18 2.43 -3.84
N ILE A 590 -26.26 2.15 -4.77
CA ILE A 590 -26.26 2.80 -6.09
C ILE A 590 -27.48 2.41 -6.93
N ARG A 591 -28.05 1.21 -6.73
CA ARG A 591 -29.30 0.78 -7.35
C ARG A 591 -30.51 1.50 -6.76
N GLU A 592 -30.61 1.59 -5.43
CA GLU A 592 -31.71 2.29 -4.74
C GLU A 592 -31.67 3.80 -5.02
N GLU A 593 -30.48 4.36 -5.20
CA GLU A 593 -30.29 5.74 -5.62
C GLU A 593 -30.42 5.95 -7.14
N ASP A 594 -30.60 4.90 -7.94
CA ASP A 594 -30.71 4.96 -9.41
C ASP A 594 -29.55 5.74 -10.07
N VAL A 595 -28.31 5.40 -9.72
CA VAL A 595 -27.10 6.03 -10.28
C VAL A 595 -26.21 5.00 -10.96
N LYS A 596 -25.58 5.40 -12.08
CA LYS A 596 -24.49 4.64 -12.70
C LYS A 596 -23.16 5.28 -12.32
N VAL A 597 -22.17 4.44 -12.05
CA VAL A 597 -20.86 4.83 -11.53
C VAL A 597 -19.77 4.12 -12.32
N THR A 598 -18.52 4.53 -12.14
CA THR A 598 -17.35 3.87 -12.71
C THR A 598 -16.52 3.25 -11.61
N PHE A 599 -16.08 2.00 -11.79
CA PHE A 599 -15.17 1.32 -10.88
C PHE A 599 -13.78 1.23 -11.52
N PHE A 600 -12.75 1.72 -10.85
CA PHE A 600 -11.35 1.57 -11.24
C PHE A 600 -10.78 0.36 -10.51
N THR A 601 -10.51 -0.70 -11.27
CA THR A 601 -10.20 -2.01 -10.70
C THR A 601 -8.71 -2.33 -10.80
N VAL A 602 -8.13 -2.82 -9.71
CA VAL A 602 -6.75 -3.34 -9.70
C VAL A 602 -6.73 -4.74 -10.33
N GLY A 603 -5.81 -4.97 -11.26
CA GLY A 603 -5.80 -6.18 -12.09
C GLY A 603 -5.51 -7.49 -11.35
N ALA A 604 -4.55 -7.52 -10.42
CA ALA A 604 -4.15 -8.75 -9.74
C ALA A 604 -5.28 -9.38 -8.90
N PRO A 605 -6.03 -8.63 -8.06
CA PRO A 605 -7.19 -9.16 -7.35
C PRO A 605 -8.28 -9.73 -8.25
N LEU A 606 -8.45 -9.25 -9.49
CA LEU A 606 -9.41 -9.81 -10.45
C LEU A 606 -9.05 -11.25 -10.87
N LEU A 607 -7.76 -11.58 -10.88
CA LEU A 607 -7.29 -12.92 -11.24
C LEU A 607 -7.36 -13.90 -10.07
N ASP A 608 -7.39 -13.40 -8.84
CA ASP A 608 -7.55 -14.22 -7.65
C ASP A 608 -9.04 -14.52 -7.40
N ALA A 609 -9.45 -15.75 -7.71
CA ALA A 609 -10.81 -16.21 -7.50
C ALA A 609 -11.25 -16.16 -6.03
N SER A 610 -10.31 -16.19 -5.07
CA SER A 610 -10.62 -16.10 -3.64
C SER A 610 -11.18 -14.74 -3.24
N THR A 611 -10.84 -13.68 -3.99
CA THR A 611 -11.38 -12.34 -3.76
C THR A 611 -12.84 -12.23 -4.21
N ASN A 612 -13.32 -13.09 -5.11
CA ASN A 612 -14.65 -12.97 -5.73
C ASN A 612 -14.93 -11.62 -6.45
N LEU A 613 -13.93 -10.73 -6.59
CA LEU A 613 -14.11 -9.41 -7.21
C LEU A 613 -14.56 -9.51 -8.67
N THR A 614 -14.05 -10.48 -9.42
CA THR A 614 -14.47 -10.70 -10.81
C THR A 614 -15.98 -10.95 -10.94
N ASN A 615 -16.59 -11.71 -10.03
CA ASN A 615 -18.02 -11.97 -10.10
C ASN A 615 -18.84 -10.74 -9.70
N VAL A 616 -18.38 -10.02 -8.66
CA VAL A 616 -18.95 -8.74 -8.24
C VAL A 616 -18.95 -7.75 -9.39
N TYR A 617 -17.82 -7.56 -10.07
CA TYR A 617 -17.72 -6.62 -11.16
C TYR A 617 -18.47 -7.05 -12.42
N LYS A 618 -18.63 -8.36 -12.67
CA LYS A 618 -19.56 -8.85 -13.71
C LYS A 618 -21.01 -8.44 -13.41
N GLU A 619 -21.44 -8.53 -12.15
CA GLU A 619 -22.77 -8.06 -11.73
C GLU A 619 -22.92 -6.54 -11.91
N MET A 620 -21.90 -5.77 -11.51
CA MET A 620 -21.88 -4.31 -11.70
C MET A 620 -21.92 -3.92 -13.19
N MET A 621 -21.17 -4.60 -14.06
CA MET A 621 -21.25 -4.38 -15.50
C MET A 621 -22.64 -4.71 -16.06
N ALA A 622 -23.24 -5.83 -15.64
CA ALA A 622 -24.59 -6.21 -16.06
C ALA A 622 -25.66 -5.20 -15.60
N ALA A 623 -25.43 -4.54 -14.45
CA ALA A 623 -26.25 -3.43 -13.96
C ALA A 623 -25.97 -2.09 -14.68
N GLY A 624 -25.04 -2.04 -15.63
CA GLY A 624 -24.76 -0.88 -16.46
C GLY A 624 -23.71 0.08 -15.88
N HIS A 625 -22.93 -0.33 -14.87
CA HIS A 625 -21.77 0.42 -14.39
C HIS A 625 -20.58 0.27 -15.35
N GLN A 626 -19.61 1.18 -15.28
CA GLN A 626 -18.40 1.15 -16.10
C GLN A 626 -17.25 0.52 -15.29
N LEU A 627 -16.39 -0.27 -15.92
CA LEU A 627 -15.08 -0.64 -15.37
C LEU A 627 -13.96 0.15 -16.07
N ALA A 628 -12.93 0.53 -15.32
CA ALA A 628 -11.75 1.24 -15.78
C ALA A 628 -10.48 0.70 -15.11
N LEU A 629 -9.31 1.04 -15.66
CA LEU A 629 -8.02 0.45 -15.27
C LEU A 629 -7.43 1.17 -14.04
N HIS A 630 -6.88 0.40 -13.10
CA HIS A 630 -6.23 0.94 -11.90
C HIS A 630 -4.85 0.32 -11.61
N SER A 631 -4.17 -0.12 -12.67
CA SER A 631 -2.89 -0.85 -12.68
C SER A 631 -3.04 -2.29 -12.18
N PHE A 632 -1.99 -3.09 -12.35
CA PHE A 632 -2.09 -4.51 -12.03
C PHE A 632 -1.84 -4.74 -10.54
N THR A 633 -0.87 -4.05 -9.95
CA THR A 633 -0.47 -4.21 -8.54
C THR A 633 -0.57 -2.91 -7.72
N HIS A 634 -1.30 -1.92 -8.21
CA HIS A 634 -1.53 -0.67 -7.49
C HIS A 634 -0.25 0.12 -7.05
N PRO A 635 0.85 0.21 -7.85
CA PRO A 635 2.00 1.02 -7.47
C PRO A 635 1.84 2.49 -7.87
N LYS A 636 2.61 3.37 -7.24
CA LYS A 636 2.84 4.74 -7.75
C LYS A 636 3.53 4.66 -9.12
N MET A 637 2.74 4.76 -10.18
CA MET A 637 3.20 4.47 -11.55
C MET A 637 4.38 5.34 -11.99
N GLU A 638 4.33 6.65 -11.72
CA GLU A 638 5.45 7.54 -12.05
C GLU A 638 6.66 7.32 -11.13
N GLY A 639 6.51 6.68 -9.97
CA GLY A 639 7.62 6.32 -9.08
C GLY A 639 8.34 5.02 -9.47
N LEU A 640 7.83 4.30 -10.48
CA LEU A 640 8.44 3.06 -10.94
C LEU A 640 9.83 3.31 -11.55
N PRO A 641 10.75 2.36 -11.38
CA PRO A 641 12.17 2.57 -11.68
C PRO A 641 12.44 2.81 -13.17
N ASP A 642 11.62 2.23 -14.06
CA ASP A 642 11.83 2.28 -15.51
C ASP A 642 10.53 2.09 -16.30
N TYR A 643 10.63 2.28 -17.62
CA TYR A 643 9.52 2.11 -18.54
C TYR A 643 8.98 0.68 -18.62
N ALA A 644 9.84 -0.33 -18.49
CA ALA A 644 9.40 -1.71 -18.59
C ALA A 644 8.50 -2.09 -17.40
N SER A 645 8.79 -1.57 -16.22
CA SER A 645 7.98 -1.71 -15.01
C SER A 645 6.62 -1.04 -15.18
N ILE A 646 6.59 0.19 -15.71
CA ILE A 646 5.35 0.92 -16.01
C ILE A 646 4.52 0.16 -17.07
N ASP A 647 5.16 -0.30 -18.14
CA ASP A 647 4.50 -1.05 -19.21
C ASP A 647 3.92 -2.36 -18.69
N TRP A 648 4.64 -3.06 -17.83
CA TRP A 648 4.19 -4.31 -17.25
C TRP A 648 2.90 -4.13 -16.45
N GLU A 649 2.86 -3.11 -15.59
CA GLU A 649 1.66 -2.76 -14.82
C GLU A 649 0.44 -2.48 -15.71
N TYR A 650 0.61 -1.68 -16.77
CA TYR A 650 -0.49 -1.43 -17.70
C TYR A 650 -0.88 -2.68 -18.50
N ASN A 651 0.09 -3.42 -19.02
CA ASN A 651 -0.17 -4.55 -19.90
C ASN A 651 -0.84 -5.72 -19.17
N GLU A 652 -0.40 -6.02 -17.95
CA GLU A 652 -1.02 -7.07 -17.13
C GLU A 652 -2.41 -6.66 -16.63
N ASP A 653 -2.64 -5.38 -16.30
CA ASP A 653 -3.98 -4.89 -15.97
C ASP A 653 -4.95 -5.01 -17.16
N VAL A 654 -4.54 -4.52 -18.34
CA VAL A 654 -5.31 -4.66 -19.59
C VAL A 654 -5.60 -6.13 -19.91
N LYS A 655 -4.62 -7.02 -19.70
CA LYS A 655 -4.77 -8.46 -19.93
C LYS A 655 -5.72 -9.10 -18.91
N ALA A 656 -5.60 -8.76 -17.63
CA ALA A 656 -6.49 -9.23 -16.58
C ALA A 656 -7.93 -8.83 -16.90
N MET A 657 -8.17 -7.54 -17.18
CA MET A 657 -9.48 -7.02 -17.56
C MET A 657 -10.07 -7.73 -18.78
N LYS A 658 -9.30 -7.87 -19.87
CA LYS A 658 -9.74 -8.60 -21.07
C LYS A 658 -10.11 -10.05 -20.75
N SER A 659 -9.29 -10.74 -19.95
CA SER A 659 -9.48 -12.17 -19.64
C SER A 659 -10.71 -12.42 -18.78
N GLN A 660 -10.98 -11.56 -17.80
CA GLN A 660 -12.05 -11.76 -16.83
C GLN A 660 -13.42 -11.26 -17.33
N PHE A 661 -13.43 -10.31 -18.26
CA PHE A 661 -14.65 -9.62 -18.71
C PHE A 661 -14.89 -9.73 -20.22
N ASN A 662 -14.73 -10.93 -20.79
CA ASN A 662 -15.11 -11.25 -22.18
C ASN A 662 -14.50 -10.30 -23.24
N GLY A 663 -13.22 -9.97 -23.09
CA GLY A 663 -12.50 -9.10 -24.02
C GLY A 663 -12.74 -7.59 -23.81
N TYR A 664 -13.42 -7.19 -22.73
CA TYR A 664 -13.62 -5.79 -22.38
C TYR A 664 -12.29 -5.02 -22.26
N THR A 665 -12.31 -3.77 -22.70
CA THR A 665 -11.16 -2.86 -22.65
C THR A 665 -11.61 -1.47 -22.22
N SER A 666 -10.74 -0.75 -21.52
CA SER A 666 -10.94 0.65 -21.15
C SER A 666 -9.73 1.48 -21.58
N THR A 667 -9.98 2.72 -22.02
CA THR A 667 -8.94 3.74 -22.21
C THR A 667 -8.87 4.73 -21.04
N TYR A 668 -9.74 4.56 -20.05
CA TYR A 668 -9.73 5.30 -18.79
C TYR A 668 -8.88 4.55 -17.77
N PHE A 669 -7.94 5.29 -17.20
CA PHE A 669 -7.04 4.83 -16.15
C PHE A 669 -7.00 5.86 -15.04
N ARG A 670 -7.01 5.42 -13.79
CA ARG A 670 -6.66 6.27 -12.65
C ARG A 670 -5.34 5.79 -12.07
N PRO A 671 -4.36 6.68 -11.83
CA PRO A 671 -3.12 6.28 -11.18
C PRO A 671 -3.39 5.99 -9.70
N PRO A 672 -2.90 4.86 -9.17
CA PRO A 672 -2.80 4.66 -7.73
C PRO A 672 -2.19 5.88 -7.05
N PHE A 673 -2.72 6.26 -5.89
CA PHE A 673 -2.29 7.43 -5.10
C PHE A 673 -2.46 8.80 -5.79
N GLY A 674 -3.02 8.87 -7.00
CA GLY A 674 -3.09 10.10 -7.79
C GLY A 674 -1.76 10.55 -8.38
N THR A 675 -0.67 9.77 -8.20
CA THR A 675 0.67 10.10 -8.70
C THR A 675 0.67 10.15 -10.22
N GLU A 676 1.10 11.25 -10.81
CA GLU A 676 1.29 11.31 -12.26
C GLU A 676 2.55 12.03 -12.71
N GLY A 677 3.01 11.65 -13.89
CA GLY A 677 4.09 12.32 -14.61
C GLY A 677 4.15 11.89 -16.08
N ALA A 678 5.12 12.48 -16.79
CA ALA A 678 5.20 12.34 -18.24
C ALA A 678 5.48 10.89 -18.68
N ARG A 679 6.24 10.13 -17.88
CA ARG A 679 6.61 8.75 -18.20
C ARG A 679 5.36 7.87 -18.21
N MET A 680 4.62 7.83 -17.10
CA MET A 680 3.43 6.99 -17.01
C MET A 680 2.34 7.38 -18.00
N ARG A 681 2.22 8.67 -18.34
CA ARG A 681 1.24 9.19 -19.30
C ARG A 681 1.55 8.79 -20.73
N SER A 682 2.83 8.81 -21.10
CA SER A 682 3.32 8.33 -22.40
C SER A 682 3.13 6.81 -22.54
N ARG A 683 3.45 6.06 -21.48
CA ARG A 683 3.29 4.60 -21.48
C ARG A 683 1.83 4.16 -21.54
N LEU A 684 0.90 4.88 -20.88
CA LEU A 684 -0.52 4.57 -20.99
C LEU A 684 -1.00 4.64 -22.44
N THR A 685 -0.63 5.70 -23.18
CA THR A 685 -0.97 5.84 -24.60
C THR A 685 -0.49 4.64 -25.43
N LYS A 686 0.69 4.08 -25.11
CA LYS A 686 1.20 2.87 -25.78
C LYS A 686 0.40 1.62 -25.42
N ALA A 687 -0.10 1.52 -24.19
CA ALA A 687 -0.88 0.37 -23.73
C ALA A 687 -2.33 0.36 -24.24
N VAL A 688 -3.00 1.53 -24.28
CA VAL A 688 -4.44 1.63 -24.55
C VAL A 688 -4.82 2.55 -25.72
N GLY A 689 -3.85 3.19 -26.36
CA GLY A 689 -4.05 4.07 -27.52
C GLY A 689 -4.26 5.55 -27.18
N ASN A 690 -4.40 6.37 -28.23
CA ASN A 690 -4.32 7.84 -28.16
C ASN A 690 -5.54 8.52 -27.52
N THR A 691 -6.60 7.77 -27.25
CA THR A 691 -7.76 8.24 -26.47
C THR A 691 -7.60 7.99 -24.97
N ALA A 692 -6.41 7.55 -24.54
CA ALA A 692 -6.04 7.38 -23.14
C ALA A 692 -6.40 8.60 -22.29
N SER A 693 -7.09 8.37 -21.18
CA SER A 693 -7.47 9.39 -20.22
C SER A 693 -7.01 8.99 -18.81
N ILE A 694 -6.25 9.87 -18.19
CA ILE A 694 -5.83 9.81 -16.79
C ILE A 694 -6.89 10.54 -15.97
N VAL A 695 -7.68 9.78 -15.22
CA VAL A 695 -8.83 10.28 -14.48
C VAL A 695 -8.44 10.48 -13.02
N ASN A 696 -8.19 11.73 -12.62
CA ASN A 696 -8.06 12.10 -11.21
C ASN A 696 -9.44 12.52 -10.67
N TRP A 697 -9.50 13.52 -9.78
CA TRP A 697 -10.71 13.92 -9.09
C TRP A 697 -10.72 15.41 -8.77
N SER A 698 -11.91 15.98 -8.64
CA SER A 698 -12.15 17.32 -8.10
C SER A 698 -12.97 17.29 -6.80
N VAL A 699 -13.36 16.10 -6.36
CA VAL A 699 -14.04 15.83 -5.09
C VAL A 699 -13.38 14.61 -4.46
N ASP A 700 -12.71 14.79 -3.34
CA ASP A 700 -12.11 13.70 -2.57
C ASP A 700 -12.92 13.50 -1.28
N VAL A 701 -13.38 12.27 -1.01
CA VAL A 701 -14.03 11.97 0.27
C VAL A 701 -13.01 11.86 1.42
N GLU A 702 -11.71 11.81 1.11
CA GLU A 702 -10.61 11.67 2.06
C GLU A 702 -10.80 10.44 2.99
N ASP A 703 -11.38 9.37 2.47
CA ASP A 703 -11.64 8.14 3.22
C ASP A 703 -10.34 7.45 3.66
N TRP A 704 -9.32 7.47 2.81
CA TRP A 704 -7.96 7.04 3.14
C TRP A 704 -7.36 7.75 4.36
N LEU A 705 -7.88 8.94 4.71
CA LEU A 705 -7.44 9.73 5.87
C LEU A 705 -8.37 9.55 7.08
N TRP A 706 -9.69 9.51 6.86
CA TRP A 706 -10.67 9.62 7.94
C TRP A 706 -11.43 8.34 8.27
N ALA A 707 -11.52 7.37 7.36
CA ALA A 707 -12.48 6.26 7.45
C ALA A 707 -12.30 5.36 8.68
N GLU A 708 -11.07 5.22 9.14
CA GLU A 708 -10.69 4.40 10.30
C GLU A 708 -10.31 5.24 11.53
N THR A 709 -10.62 6.54 11.51
CA THR A 709 -10.39 7.46 12.64
C THR A 709 -11.62 7.53 13.55
N ASP A 710 -11.49 8.21 14.70
CA ASP A 710 -12.61 8.49 15.61
C ASP A 710 -13.63 9.50 15.05
N THR A 711 -13.31 10.16 13.92
CA THR A 711 -14.16 11.17 13.28
C THR A 711 -14.40 10.85 11.80
N PRO A 712 -14.95 9.67 11.45
CA PRO A 712 -15.14 9.26 10.07
C PRO A 712 -16.12 10.17 9.32
N GLU A 713 -16.98 10.91 10.02
CA GLU A 713 -17.88 11.90 9.44
C GLU A 713 -17.17 13.08 8.76
N GLN A 714 -15.87 13.28 8.98
CA GLN A 714 -15.08 14.27 8.24
C GLN A 714 -15.07 14.02 6.73
N GLN A 715 -15.29 12.77 6.29
CA GLN A 715 -15.46 12.46 4.88
C GLN A 715 -16.60 13.25 4.22
N LYS A 716 -17.67 13.50 4.98
CA LYS A 716 -18.84 14.28 4.52
C LYS A 716 -18.52 15.76 4.42
N VAL A 717 -17.71 16.25 5.34
CA VAL A 717 -17.21 17.64 5.32
C VAL A 717 -16.28 17.84 4.13
N ALA A 718 -15.35 16.91 3.87
CA ALA A 718 -14.45 16.94 2.72
C ALA A 718 -15.24 16.89 1.40
N PHE A 719 -16.20 15.97 1.28
CA PHE A 719 -17.07 15.86 0.11
C PHE A 719 -17.84 17.16 -0.15
N GLN A 720 -18.55 17.69 0.86
CA GLN A 720 -19.32 18.94 0.71
C GLN A 720 -18.43 20.12 0.36
N ARG A 721 -17.27 20.26 1.00
CA ARG A 721 -16.29 21.31 0.73
C ARG A 721 -15.93 21.36 -0.75
N ASP A 722 -15.65 20.21 -1.36
CA ASP A 722 -15.20 20.17 -2.75
C ASP A 722 -16.35 20.28 -3.76
N VAL A 723 -17.55 19.80 -3.39
CA VAL A 723 -18.79 20.07 -4.14
C VAL A 723 -19.11 21.58 -4.15
N ASP A 724 -18.95 22.28 -3.03
CA ASP A 724 -19.18 23.73 -2.91
C ASP A 724 -18.22 24.55 -3.76
N LYS A 725 -17.00 24.05 -3.97
CA LYS A 725 -16.02 24.63 -4.92
C LYS A 725 -16.38 24.35 -6.38
N GLY A 726 -17.41 23.55 -6.65
CA GLY A 726 -17.87 23.22 -8.01
C GLY A 726 -17.37 21.89 -8.54
N GLY A 727 -16.66 21.10 -7.74
CA GLY A 727 -16.17 19.77 -8.10
C GLY A 727 -17.30 18.85 -8.58
N ASN A 728 -16.95 17.90 -9.45
CA ASN A 728 -17.94 17.00 -10.08
C ASN A 728 -17.41 15.63 -10.51
N LEU A 729 -16.19 15.29 -10.14
CA LEU A 729 -15.59 13.98 -10.40
C LEU A 729 -15.02 13.47 -9.09
N VAL A 730 -15.68 12.46 -8.53
CA VAL A 730 -15.42 11.95 -7.17
C VAL A 730 -14.34 10.88 -7.22
N VAL A 731 -13.52 10.82 -6.18
CA VAL A 731 -12.80 9.61 -5.76
C VAL A 731 -13.34 9.15 -4.41
N LEU A 732 -13.52 7.84 -4.26
CA LEU A 732 -13.77 7.15 -2.98
C LEU A 732 -13.41 5.67 -3.14
N HIS A 733 -13.25 4.97 -2.02
CA HIS A 733 -12.94 3.55 -1.98
C HIS A 733 -14.03 2.80 -1.21
N TYR A 734 -14.44 1.63 -1.70
CA TYR A 734 -15.28 0.71 -0.90
C TYR A 734 -14.43 -0.29 -0.11
N LEU A 735 -13.37 0.22 0.51
CA LEU A 735 -12.49 -0.52 1.41
C LEU A 735 -12.94 -0.42 2.87
N TYR A 736 -13.78 0.56 3.20
CA TYR A 736 -14.12 0.90 4.57
C TYR A 736 -15.64 0.86 4.80
N PRO A 737 -16.13 0.18 5.86
CA PRO A 737 -17.55 0.19 6.20
C PRO A 737 -18.11 1.60 6.41
N SER A 738 -17.32 2.51 6.99
CA SER A 738 -17.73 3.89 7.24
C SER A 738 -17.98 4.65 5.92
N THR A 739 -17.07 4.55 4.94
CA THR A 739 -17.26 5.16 3.61
C THR A 739 -18.51 4.63 2.92
N VAL A 740 -18.74 3.32 2.95
CA VAL A 740 -19.93 2.70 2.36
C VAL A 740 -21.20 3.17 3.07
N SER A 741 -21.17 3.36 4.39
CA SER A 741 -22.31 3.88 5.15
C SER A 741 -22.69 5.32 4.76
N TYR A 742 -21.71 6.13 4.31
CA TYR A 742 -21.93 7.50 3.85
C TYR A 742 -22.20 7.63 2.36
N LEU A 743 -22.01 6.56 1.57
CA LEU A 743 -22.19 6.58 0.11
C LEU A 743 -23.55 7.14 -0.33
N ARG A 744 -24.62 6.76 0.37
CA ARG A 744 -25.96 7.30 0.11
C ARG A 744 -26.01 8.82 0.30
N GLU A 745 -25.44 9.33 1.38
CA GLU A 745 -25.42 10.76 1.68
C GLU A 745 -24.59 11.53 0.65
N PHE A 746 -23.43 11.00 0.23
CA PHE A 746 -22.64 11.58 -0.87
C PHE A 746 -23.45 11.69 -2.16
N ILE A 747 -24.17 10.63 -2.54
CA ILE A 747 -25.02 10.63 -3.74
C ILE A 747 -26.14 11.67 -3.61
N GLN A 748 -26.75 11.79 -2.43
CA GLN A 748 -27.82 12.77 -2.19
C GLN A 748 -27.31 14.22 -2.23
N ILE A 749 -26.12 14.50 -1.67
CA ILE A 749 -25.45 15.80 -1.81
C ILE A 749 -25.18 16.10 -3.29
N ALA A 750 -24.65 15.13 -4.05
CA ALA A 750 -24.40 15.30 -5.48
C ALA A 750 -25.70 15.58 -6.26
N LYS A 751 -26.80 14.87 -5.98
CA LYS A 751 -28.12 15.11 -6.57
C LYS A 751 -28.67 16.50 -6.24
N ALA A 752 -28.46 16.99 -5.02
CA ALA A 752 -28.91 18.31 -4.60
C ALA A 752 -28.29 19.47 -5.41
N THR A 753 -27.16 19.22 -6.08
CA THR A 753 -26.56 20.19 -7.02
C THR A 753 -27.40 20.40 -8.30
N GLY A 754 -28.36 19.52 -8.57
CA GLY A 754 -29.14 19.51 -9.81
C GLY A 754 -28.39 18.98 -11.04
N LYS A 755 -27.14 18.51 -10.87
CA LYS A 755 -26.37 17.85 -11.93
C LYS A 755 -26.86 16.43 -12.16
N GLN A 756 -26.74 15.95 -13.39
CA GLN A 756 -27.03 14.56 -13.75
C GLN A 756 -25.87 13.65 -13.33
N LEU A 757 -26.16 12.66 -12.50
CA LEU A 757 -25.17 11.66 -12.10
C LEU A 757 -24.99 10.62 -13.20
N MET A 758 -23.74 10.31 -13.55
CA MET A 758 -23.41 9.43 -14.67
C MET A 758 -22.03 8.79 -14.49
N ARG A 759 -21.67 7.91 -15.42
CA ARG A 759 -20.35 7.28 -15.48
C ARG A 759 -19.30 8.23 -16.04
N VAL A 760 -18.04 7.92 -15.80
CA VAL A 760 -16.89 8.71 -16.29
C VAL A 760 -16.88 8.80 -17.82
N ASP A 761 -17.12 7.72 -18.56
CA ASP A 761 -17.17 7.76 -20.04
C ASP A 761 -18.25 8.74 -20.57
N GLN A 762 -19.45 8.73 -19.99
CA GLN A 762 -20.52 9.67 -20.31
C GLN A 762 -20.17 11.12 -19.94
N CYS A 763 -19.57 11.30 -18.77
CA CYS A 763 -19.04 12.56 -18.23
C CYS A 763 -17.91 13.14 -19.10
N MET A 764 -17.13 12.27 -19.77
CA MET A 764 -16.06 12.62 -20.71
C MET A 764 -16.55 12.80 -22.15
N MET A 765 -17.84 12.56 -22.40
CA MET A 765 -18.46 12.59 -23.74
C MET A 765 -17.80 11.58 -24.71
N ASP A 766 -17.47 10.39 -24.20
CA ASP A 766 -16.93 9.31 -25.02
C ASP A 766 -17.93 8.91 -26.12
N PRO A 767 -17.52 8.84 -27.40
CA PRO A 767 -18.41 8.39 -28.48
C PRO A 767 -18.86 6.94 -28.32
N ASN A 768 -18.16 6.13 -27.53
CA ASN A 768 -18.51 4.73 -27.25
C ASN A 768 -19.30 4.56 -25.94
N ALA A 769 -19.55 5.64 -25.20
CA ALA A 769 -20.41 5.57 -24.02
C ALA A 769 -21.85 5.22 -24.44
N PRO A 770 -22.58 4.43 -23.64
CA PRO A 770 -23.98 4.18 -23.87
C PRO A 770 -24.78 5.48 -23.71
N PRO A 771 -25.98 5.53 -24.31
CA PRO A 771 -26.91 6.64 -24.12
C PRO A 771 -27.16 6.94 -22.64
N LEU A 772 -27.45 8.21 -22.36
CA LEU A 772 -27.81 8.70 -21.03
C LEU A 772 -29.12 8.12 -20.53
#